data_AF-A0ABD3UQX4-F1
#
_entry.id   AF-A0ABD3UQX4-F1
#
_cell.length_a   1.000
_cell.length_b   1.000
_cell.length_c   1.000
_cell.angle_alpha   90.00
_cell.angle_beta   90.00
_cell.angle_gamma   90.00
#
_symmetry.space_group_name_H-M   'P 1'
#
loop_
_entity.id
_entity.type
_entity.pdbx_description
1 polymer ?
#
loop_
_entity_poly.entity_id
_entity_poly.type
_entity_poly.pdbx_seq_one_letter_code
_entity_poly.pdbx_strand_id
1 'polypeptide(L)'
;MSILKLYLLLFLVLLSSASESIAEELEEEFTEALLLRPLPDRKVLAHFHFQSSAPPTQTYGRHHHLFPKSIYQLVHKFQIREMELSFTQGRWNYERWGGYDPISSSNAKPPGVELWADFDVPQHQVDDSWKNLTHALSGLFCASINFLEHSTAYSAPQWSFRSFSGKLRYGTLPREAVCTENLTPWLKLLPCRDKAGISSLMDRPSIYRGYYHSQRLHLKSDEFATSESRTGIVLEQSLTVVLQPNTLGSGGTFSGKISQPSWSLSSLFGRKVSGKCSLSNSGNVYVQFEQNLVSQFNELKKHSETSKNEILIRDGFQSNPLFELSLPPKRVIKEADNLQKEGSILYEFSVKDYDESEPFDLGLRWKSPVVWSCQQAPLRASRFLLGSGNERGAIAISLKSTRSNNLLKSGCNEKERWLKVGIFQVVPWYVKVYYHTLEVFVDGELQSTMDNVEQIRVSPSEDKVSPGVMEMVLRLPCSVKTAALTIEFDKGFLHIDEYPPDANQGFDIPSAVVSFIDFLANISFDDDSLKKVPILSKLQEKIPVLSYTEVLLVPLTTPDFSMPYNVITITCTVFALYFGSLLNALRRRAGEEERLLKEQAGRGAGPLTLMLSKLSAKLRRKTWEPPQSSSSFSRSSSINYKLIVKVILVAGVAAVWQFYFQ
;
A
#
# COMPACT_ATOMS: atom_id res chain seq x y z
N MET A 1 48.19 -10.02 -61.10
CA MET A 1 47.94 -10.86 -59.89
C MET A 1 48.43 -10.23 -58.58
N SER A 2 48.73 -8.92 -58.52
CA SER A 2 49.29 -8.26 -57.32
C SER A 2 48.30 -7.32 -56.59
N ILE A 3 47.38 -6.68 -57.31
CA ILE A 3 46.44 -5.69 -56.73
C ILE A 3 45.31 -6.37 -55.95
N LEU A 4 44.81 -7.51 -56.43
CA LEU A 4 43.72 -8.25 -55.76
C LEU A 4 44.15 -8.84 -54.40
N LYS A 5 45.42 -9.25 -54.27
CA LYS A 5 45.97 -9.73 -52.99
C LYS A 5 46.18 -8.58 -52.00
N LEU A 6 46.48 -7.37 -52.48
CA LEU A 6 46.63 -6.20 -51.63
C LEU A 6 45.29 -5.74 -51.06
N TYR A 7 44.22 -5.75 -51.86
CA TYR A 7 42.86 -5.47 -51.39
C TYR A 7 42.36 -6.54 -50.41
N LEU A 8 42.67 -7.82 -50.65
CA LEU A 8 42.30 -8.90 -49.73
C LEU A 8 43.03 -8.78 -48.39
N LEU A 9 44.32 -8.39 -48.39
CA LEU A 9 45.07 -8.14 -47.16
C LEU A 9 44.56 -6.90 -46.42
N LEU A 10 44.23 -5.81 -47.13
CA LEU A 10 43.66 -4.61 -46.50
C LEU A 10 42.29 -4.92 -45.87
N PHE A 11 41.47 -5.74 -46.54
CA PHE A 11 40.17 -6.18 -46.03
C PHE A 11 40.33 -7.08 -44.80
N LEU A 12 41.32 -7.99 -44.79
CA LEU A 12 41.64 -8.82 -43.63
C LEU A 12 42.19 -8.01 -42.43
N VAL A 13 42.98 -6.96 -42.67
CA VAL A 13 43.47 -6.04 -41.62
C VAL A 13 42.35 -5.12 -41.08
N LEU A 14 41.41 -4.71 -41.94
CA LEU A 14 40.19 -4.00 -41.52
C LEU A 14 39.23 -4.90 -40.73
N LEU A 15 39.15 -6.20 -41.04
CA LEU A 15 38.36 -7.15 -40.24
C LEU A 15 39.02 -7.53 -38.90
N SER A 16 40.36 -7.49 -38.81
CA SER A 16 41.08 -7.81 -37.56
C SER A 16 41.32 -6.61 -36.64
N SER A 17 40.97 -5.39 -37.08
CA SER A 17 40.89 -4.20 -36.23
C SER A 17 39.49 -3.94 -35.66
N ALA A 18 38.49 -4.76 -36.05
CA ALA A 18 37.25 -4.93 -35.29
C ALA A 18 37.47 -5.99 -34.20
N SER A 19 38.51 -5.80 -33.38
CA SER A 19 38.67 -6.55 -32.14
C SER A 19 37.57 -6.09 -31.19
N GLU A 20 36.73 -7.05 -30.78
CA GLU A 20 35.86 -7.07 -29.62
C GLU A 20 36.09 -5.90 -28.64
N SER A 21 35.37 -4.80 -28.84
CA SER A 21 34.86 -4.11 -27.68
C SER A 21 33.81 -5.05 -27.11
N ILE A 22 34.16 -5.78 -26.06
CA ILE A 22 33.18 -6.34 -25.13
C ILE A 22 32.47 -5.11 -24.56
N ALA A 23 31.44 -4.63 -25.26
CA ALA A 23 30.39 -3.88 -24.61
C ALA A 23 29.80 -4.89 -23.62
N GLU A 24 29.96 -4.66 -22.32
CA GLU A 24 29.11 -5.35 -21.34
C GLU A 24 27.67 -5.14 -21.84
N GLU A 25 27.04 -6.22 -22.32
CA GLU A 25 25.62 -6.18 -22.66
C GLU A 25 24.91 -5.78 -21.37
N LEU A 26 24.42 -4.54 -21.34
CA LEU A 26 23.59 -4.06 -20.27
C LEU A 26 22.29 -4.87 -20.34
N GLU A 27 22.19 -5.90 -19.50
CA GLU A 27 21.02 -6.77 -19.42
C GLU A 27 20.07 -6.34 -18.30
N GLU A 28 18.81 -6.74 -18.41
CA GLU A 28 17.85 -6.64 -17.33
C GLU A 28 18.16 -7.71 -16.28
N GLU A 29 18.21 -7.34 -15.01
CA GLU A 29 18.46 -8.30 -13.93
C GLU A 29 17.25 -8.44 -13.02
N PHE A 30 17.04 -9.67 -12.54
CA PHE A 30 16.03 -9.97 -11.54
C PHE A 30 16.61 -10.87 -10.45
N THR A 31 16.36 -10.49 -9.19
CA THR A 31 16.84 -11.25 -8.02
C THR A 31 15.70 -11.48 -7.02
N GLU A 32 15.72 -12.64 -6.37
CA GLU A 32 14.77 -13.04 -5.35
C GLU A 32 15.50 -13.36 -4.03
N ALA A 33 15.01 -12.83 -2.93
CA ALA A 33 15.51 -13.16 -1.61
C ALA A 33 14.37 -13.26 -0.57
N LEU A 34 14.53 -14.17 0.38
CA LEU A 34 13.65 -14.28 1.56
C LEU A 34 14.50 -14.26 2.81
N LEU A 35 14.21 -13.34 3.72
CA LEU A 35 14.82 -13.27 5.04
C LEU A 35 13.82 -13.74 6.11
N LEU A 36 14.21 -14.72 6.91
CA LEU A 36 13.45 -15.26 8.03
C LEU A 36 14.14 -14.90 9.33
N ARG A 37 13.39 -14.32 10.27
CA ARG A 37 13.91 -13.93 11.59
C ARG A 37 12.93 -14.40 12.67
N PRO A 38 13.33 -15.28 13.60
CA PRO A 38 12.49 -15.62 14.74
C PRO A 38 12.32 -14.40 15.64
N LEU A 39 11.13 -14.23 16.20
CA LEU A 39 10.78 -13.12 17.08
C LEU A 39 10.56 -13.62 18.52
N PRO A 40 10.85 -12.79 19.54
CA PRO A 40 10.77 -13.22 20.94
C PRO A 40 9.33 -13.54 21.39
N ASP A 41 8.31 -13.02 20.70
CA ASP A 41 6.89 -13.25 20.98
C ASP A 41 6.31 -14.51 20.29
N ARG A 42 7.18 -15.50 20.01
CA ARG A 42 6.86 -16.80 19.41
C ARG A 42 6.28 -16.71 17.99
N LYS A 43 6.66 -15.65 17.27
CA LYS A 43 6.33 -15.41 15.86
C LYS A 43 7.59 -15.49 15.01
N VAL A 44 7.41 -15.45 13.70
CA VAL A 44 8.48 -15.41 12.71
C VAL A 44 8.21 -14.22 11.79
N LEU A 45 9.20 -13.34 11.66
CA LEU A 45 9.24 -12.34 10.61
C LEU A 45 9.71 -13.01 9.32
N ALA A 46 8.98 -12.81 8.25
CA ALA A 46 9.39 -13.13 6.90
C ALA A 46 9.42 -11.85 6.06
N HIS A 47 10.58 -11.52 5.51
CA HIS A 47 10.78 -10.37 4.63
C HIS A 47 11.20 -10.87 3.25
N PHE A 48 10.27 -10.81 2.31
CA PHE A 48 10.52 -11.07 0.91
C PHE A 48 11.08 -9.82 0.26
N HIS A 49 12.15 -9.97 -0.53
CA HIS A 49 12.79 -8.88 -1.25
C HIS A 49 13.04 -9.32 -2.68
N PHE A 50 12.50 -8.56 -3.62
CA PHE A 50 12.67 -8.76 -5.05
C PHE A 50 13.21 -7.46 -5.64
N GLN A 51 14.22 -7.56 -6.49
CA GLN A 51 14.75 -6.41 -7.21
C GLN A 51 14.79 -6.72 -8.70
N SER A 52 14.18 -5.84 -9.49
CA SER A 52 14.25 -5.83 -10.95
C SER A 52 14.94 -4.55 -11.42
N SER A 53 15.97 -4.66 -12.25
CA SER A 53 16.64 -3.52 -12.88
C SER A 53 16.44 -3.52 -14.38
N ALA A 54 16.24 -2.33 -14.95
CA ALA A 54 16.25 -2.08 -16.38
C ALA A 54 17.32 -1.03 -16.71
N PRO A 55 18.20 -1.28 -17.68
CA PRO A 55 19.19 -0.29 -18.12
C PRO A 55 18.52 0.95 -18.75
N PRO A 56 19.28 2.04 -18.94
CA PRO A 56 18.75 3.26 -19.54
C PRO A 56 18.14 3.05 -20.93
N THR A 57 17.00 3.70 -21.16
CA THR A 57 16.20 3.61 -22.38
C THR A 57 16.96 4.00 -23.64
N GLN A 58 17.88 4.97 -23.53
CA GLN A 58 18.71 5.41 -24.65
C GLN A 58 19.60 4.29 -25.20
N THR A 59 20.01 3.36 -24.33
CA THR A 59 20.94 2.28 -24.66
C THR A 59 20.20 0.98 -24.97
N TYR A 60 19.18 0.63 -24.18
CA TYR A 60 18.49 -0.66 -24.25
C TYR A 60 17.19 -0.63 -25.08
N GLY A 61 16.64 0.55 -25.34
CA GLY A 61 15.36 0.72 -26.03
C GLY A 61 14.14 0.62 -25.11
N ARG A 62 12.94 0.49 -25.71
CA ARG A 62 11.64 0.59 -25.00
C ARG A 62 10.96 -0.77 -24.74
N HIS A 63 11.57 -1.85 -25.19
CA HIS A 63 11.00 -3.20 -25.13
C HIS A 63 11.76 -4.00 -24.09
N HIS A 64 11.04 -4.37 -23.02
CA HIS A 64 11.58 -5.08 -21.88
C HIS A 64 11.05 -6.51 -21.84
N HIS A 65 11.90 -7.48 -21.51
CA HIS A 65 11.51 -8.91 -21.45
C HIS A 65 11.29 -9.39 -20.01
N LEU A 66 12.00 -8.79 -19.05
CA LEU A 66 11.97 -9.09 -17.62
C LEU A 66 11.32 -7.95 -16.84
N PHE A 67 11.68 -6.71 -17.15
CA PHE A 67 11.17 -5.55 -16.41
C PHE A 67 9.68 -5.28 -16.70
N PRO A 68 8.84 -4.96 -15.69
CA PRO A 68 7.41 -4.77 -15.89
C PRO A 68 7.09 -3.56 -16.76
N LYS A 69 6.55 -3.81 -17.95
CA LYS A 69 6.15 -2.76 -18.91
C LYS A 69 5.21 -1.71 -18.30
N SER A 70 4.29 -2.12 -17.41
CA SER A 70 3.38 -1.19 -16.73
C SER A 70 4.12 -0.16 -15.89
N ILE A 71 5.13 -0.58 -15.12
CA ILE A 71 5.93 0.31 -14.28
C ILE A 71 6.82 1.19 -15.15
N TYR A 72 7.49 0.64 -16.16
CA TYR A 72 8.28 1.40 -17.11
C TYR A 72 7.45 2.54 -17.76
N GLN A 73 6.23 2.21 -18.22
CA GLN A 73 5.32 3.20 -18.79
C GLN A 73 4.91 4.29 -17.80
N LEU A 74 4.72 3.97 -16.51
CA LEU A 74 4.43 4.96 -15.48
C LEU A 74 5.61 5.91 -15.27
N VAL A 75 6.83 5.37 -15.16
CA VAL A 75 8.06 6.17 -14.95
C VAL A 75 8.23 7.19 -16.07
N HIS A 76 8.14 6.76 -17.32
CA HIS A 76 8.32 7.64 -18.47
C HIS A 76 7.16 8.60 -18.70
N LYS A 77 5.92 8.18 -18.44
CA LYS A 77 4.74 9.05 -18.64
C LYS A 77 4.68 10.19 -17.63
N PHE A 78 5.04 9.92 -16.37
CA PHE A 78 4.95 10.89 -15.29
C PHE A 78 6.29 11.48 -14.85
N GLN A 79 7.39 11.10 -15.51
CA GLN A 79 8.76 11.52 -15.20
C GLN A 79 9.07 11.33 -13.71
N ILE A 80 8.85 10.12 -13.21
CA ILE A 80 9.06 9.78 -11.80
C ILE A 80 10.55 9.59 -11.56
N ARG A 81 11.10 10.29 -10.56
CA ARG A 81 12.48 10.11 -10.10
C ARG A 81 12.56 9.06 -9.00
N GLU A 82 11.69 9.18 -8.00
CA GLU A 82 11.59 8.20 -6.92
C GLU A 82 10.13 8.11 -6.48
N MET A 83 9.63 6.91 -6.23
CA MET A 83 8.27 6.70 -5.73
C MET A 83 8.24 5.52 -4.81
N GLU A 84 7.43 5.61 -3.77
CA GLU A 84 7.15 4.49 -2.90
C GLU A 84 5.65 4.40 -2.62
N LEU A 85 5.12 3.20 -2.84
CA LEU A 85 3.74 2.85 -2.55
C LEU A 85 3.77 1.67 -1.56
N SER A 86 3.01 1.79 -0.48
CA SER A 86 2.81 0.68 0.44
C SER A 86 1.35 0.45 0.76
N PHE A 87 1.00 -0.83 0.95
CA PHE A 87 -0.27 -1.25 1.53
C PHE A 87 0.03 -2.10 2.74
N THR A 88 -0.52 -1.71 3.88
CA THR A 88 -0.21 -2.38 5.15
C THR A 88 -1.47 -2.71 5.93
N GLN A 89 -1.53 -3.94 6.43
CA GLN A 89 -2.49 -4.35 7.42
C GLN A 89 -1.81 -4.67 8.74
N GLY A 90 -2.39 -4.18 9.83
CA GLY A 90 -1.86 -4.33 11.17
C GLY A 90 -0.83 -3.25 11.51
N ARG A 91 -0.39 -3.26 12.77
CA ARG A 91 0.56 -2.28 13.31
C ARG A 91 1.87 -2.96 13.64
N TRP A 92 2.99 -2.35 13.25
CA TRP A 92 4.30 -2.82 13.66
C TRP A 92 4.49 -2.66 15.17
N ASN A 93 4.80 -3.76 15.86
CA ASN A 93 5.05 -3.75 17.29
C ASN A 93 6.55 -3.48 17.56
N TYR A 94 6.92 -2.21 17.65
CA TYR A 94 8.31 -1.78 17.89
C TYR A 94 8.93 -2.32 19.19
N GLU A 95 8.12 -2.71 20.20
CA GLU A 95 8.63 -3.29 21.44
C GLU A 95 9.06 -4.75 21.27
N ARG A 96 8.25 -5.54 20.55
CA ARG A 96 8.41 -7.00 20.43
C ARG A 96 9.16 -7.41 19.18
N TRP A 97 9.04 -6.64 18.09
CA TRP A 97 9.62 -6.96 16.78
C TRP A 97 10.83 -6.09 16.44
N GLY A 98 11.20 -5.19 17.35
CA GLY A 98 12.33 -4.29 17.19
C GLY A 98 11.98 -3.00 16.47
N GLY A 99 12.84 -2.00 16.66
CA GLY A 99 12.74 -0.69 16.03
C GLY A 99 14.11 -0.08 15.76
N TYR A 100 15.18 -0.86 15.88
CA TYR A 100 16.54 -0.44 15.58
C TYR A 100 17.15 -1.47 14.65
N ASP A 101 16.59 -1.55 13.44
CA ASP A 101 17.12 -2.40 12.38
C ASP A 101 16.70 -1.83 11.01
N PRO A 102 17.42 -2.17 9.93
CA PRO A 102 17.11 -1.65 8.60
C PRO A 102 15.70 -2.01 8.12
N ILE A 103 15.17 -3.18 8.50
CA ILE A 103 13.87 -3.66 8.05
C ILE A 103 12.77 -2.87 8.73
N SER A 104 12.82 -2.71 10.06
CA SER A 104 11.84 -1.92 10.79
C SER A 104 11.87 -0.44 10.40
N SER A 105 13.05 0.12 10.07
CA SER A 105 13.16 1.53 9.70
C SER A 105 12.67 1.82 8.28
N SER A 106 12.84 0.89 7.33
CA SER A 106 12.49 1.11 5.91
C SER A 106 11.19 0.43 5.45
N ASN A 107 10.84 -0.73 6.03
CA ASN A 107 9.74 -1.58 5.57
C ASN A 107 8.57 -1.69 6.55
N ALA A 108 8.71 -1.25 7.81
CA ALA A 108 7.56 -1.13 8.69
C ALA A 108 6.78 0.14 8.32
N LYS A 109 5.64 -0.05 7.66
CA LYS A 109 4.77 1.02 7.15
C LYS A 109 3.51 1.20 7.99
N PRO A 110 2.84 2.37 7.94
CA PRO A 110 1.60 2.62 8.67
C PRO A 110 0.44 1.86 8.01
N PRO A 111 -0.63 1.55 8.76
CA PRO A 111 -1.79 0.84 8.22
C PRO A 111 -2.52 1.64 7.14
N GLY A 112 -3.12 0.94 6.19
CA GLY A 112 -3.76 1.52 5.01
C GLY A 112 -2.77 1.69 3.86
N VAL A 113 -2.96 2.75 3.06
CA VAL A 113 -2.05 3.12 1.96
C VAL A 113 -1.18 4.32 2.34
N GLU A 114 0.10 4.23 2.03
CA GLU A 114 1.03 5.36 2.01
C GLU A 114 1.65 5.46 0.63
N LEU A 115 1.61 6.66 0.03
CA LEU A 115 2.20 6.96 -1.26
C LEU A 115 2.99 8.27 -1.17
N TRP A 116 4.21 8.24 -1.67
CA TRP A 116 4.95 9.46 -1.98
C TRP A 116 5.71 9.32 -3.29
N ALA A 117 5.88 10.44 -3.99
CA ALA A 117 6.56 10.49 -5.28
C ALA A 117 7.31 11.82 -5.44
N ASP A 118 8.57 11.73 -5.86
CA ASP A 118 9.39 12.84 -6.35
C ASP A 118 9.40 12.79 -7.88
N PHE A 119 9.06 13.92 -8.49
CA PHE A 119 8.90 14.05 -9.93
C PHE A 119 10.03 14.87 -10.53
N ASP A 120 10.45 14.53 -11.74
CA ASP A 120 11.36 15.35 -12.53
C ASP A 120 10.63 16.17 -13.60
N VAL A 121 9.57 16.86 -13.17
CA VAL A 121 8.79 17.80 -14.00
C VAL A 121 9.02 19.25 -13.54
N PRO A 122 8.68 20.27 -14.34
CA PRO A 122 8.59 21.64 -13.87
C PRO A 122 7.61 21.78 -12.69
N GLN A 123 7.89 22.65 -11.73
CA GLN A 123 7.11 22.79 -10.47
C GLN A 123 5.59 22.94 -10.70
N HIS A 124 5.17 23.66 -11.74
CA HIS A 124 3.77 23.90 -12.05
C HIS A 124 3.01 22.66 -12.56
N GLN A 125 3.71 21.61 -12.97
CA GLN A 125 3.12 20.36 -13.48
C GLN A 125 3.08 19.24 -12.43
N VAL A 126 3.69 19.46 -11.26
CA VAL A 126 3.83 18.42 -10.23
C VAL A 126 2.46 17.91 -9.75
N ASP A 127 1.50 18.82 -9.54
CA ASP A 127 0.17 18.46 -9.04
C ASP A 127 -0.66 17.70 -10.10
N ASP A 128 -0.53 18.07 -11.38
CA ASP A 128 -1.15 17.35 -12.48
C ASP A 128 -0.54 15.95 -12.67
N SER A 129 0.78 15.83 -12.55
CA SER A 129 1.48 14.54 -12.58
C SER A 129 1.08 13.66 -11.40
N TRP A 130 0.97 14.23 -10.20
CA TRP A 130 0.50 13.53 -9.01
C TRP A 130 -0.93 13.00 -9.19
N LYS A 131 -1.87 13.85 -9.63
CA LYS A 131 -3.25 13.47 -9.92
C LYS A 131 -3.30 12.32 -10.93
N ASN A 132 -2.60 12.43 -12.04
CA ASN A 132 -2.65 11.37 -13.06
C ASN A 132 -1.96 10.08 -12.60
N LEU A 133 -0.92 10.18 -11.77
CA LEU A 133 -0.25 9.03 -11.16
C LEU A 133 -1.19 8.28 -10.21
N THR A 134 -1.90 8.98 -9.32
CA THR A 134 -2.81 8.35 -8.34
C THR A 134 -3.94 7.59 -9.04
N HIS A 135 -4.51 8.15 -10.11
CA HIS A 135 -5.48 7.46 -10.97
C HIS A 135 -4.91 6.21 -11.65
N ALA A 136 -3.69 6.30 -12.20
CA ALA A 136 -3.06 5.17 -12.86
C ALA A 136 -2.72 4.03 -11.88
N LEU A 137 -2.23 4.36 -10.68
CA LEU A 137 -1.95 3.40 -9.62
C LEU A 137 -3.21 2.76 -9.06
N SER A 138 -4.29 3.54 -8.91
CA SER A 138 -5.61 3.04 -8.51
C SER A 138 -6.09 1.92 -9.46
N GLY A 139 -5.99 2.14 -10.77
CA GLY A 139 -6.32 1.13 -11.78
C GLY A 139 -5.37 -0.08 -11.78
N LEU A 140 -4.07 0.13 -11.52
CA LEU A 140 -3.08 -0.95 -11.52
C LEU A 140 -3.24 -1.89 -10.31
N PHE A 141 -3.52 -1.35 -9.12
CA PHE A 141 -3.59 -2.10 -7.87
C PHE A 141 -5.01 -2.39 -7.38
N CYS A 142 -6.04 -1.95 -8.12
CA CYS A 142 -7.45 -2.06 -7.76
C CYS A 142 -7.74 -1.53 -6.35
N ALA A 143 -7.25 -0.32 -6.07
CA ALA A 143 -7.31 0.33 -4.77
C ALA A 143 -7.78 1.77 -4.89
N SER A 144 -8.25 2.36 -3.79
CA SER A 144 -8.85 3.70 -3.79
C SER A 144 -7.81 4.85 -3.76
N ILE A 145 -6.64 4.63 -4.36
CA ILE A 145 -5.51 5.59 -4.39
C ILE A 145 -5.91 6.90 -5.08
N ASN A 146 -6.90 6.87 -5.97
CA ASN A 146 -7.46 8.04 -6.65
C ASN A 146 -7.98 9.10 -5.66
N PHE A 147 -8.39 8.74 -4.44
CA PHE A 147 -8.77 9.73 -3.42
C PHE A 147 -7.64 10.69 -3.04
N LEU A 148 -6.38 10.31 -3.27
CA LEU A 148 -5.21 11.17 -3.08
C LEU A 148 -5.09 12.26 -4.15
N GLU A 149 -5.95 12.29 -5.18
CA GLU A 149 -5.95 13.36 -6.19
C GLU A 149 -6.34 14.73 -5.62
N HIS A 150 -7.21 14.74 -4.61
CA HIS A 150 -7.72 15.97 -4.04
C HIS A 150 -6.64 16.65 -3.20
N SER A 151 -6.52 17.97 -3.32
CA SER A 151 -5.55 18.79 -2.57
C SER A 151 -5.69 18.68 -1.05
N THR A 152 -6.86 18.24 -0.57
CA THR A 152 -7.14 17.94 0.84
C THR A 152 -6.51 16.65 1.35
N ALA A 153 -6.07 15.76 0.46
CA ALA A 153 -5.63 14.41 0.79
C ALA A 153 -4.10 14.19 0.65
N TYR A 154 -3.38 15.15 0.07
CA TYR A 154 -1.93 15.12 -0.06
C TYR A 154 -1.27 16.37 0.52
N SER A 155 0.03 16.26 0.80
CA SER A 155 0.88 17.33 1.34
C SER A 155 2.21 17.39 0.60
N ALA A 156 2.91 18.51 0.73
CA ALA A 156 4.25 18.73 0.18
C ALA A 156 5.25 18.95 1.33
N PRO A 157 5.77 17.88 1.96
CA PRO A 157 6.81 18.00 2.99
C PRO A 157 8.08 18.61 2.38
N GLN A 158 8.82 19.38 3.18
CA GLN A 158 10.02 20.06 2.68
C GLN A 158 11.33 19.47 3.19
N TRP A 159 11.38 18.97 4.42
CA TRP A 159 12.66 18.60 5.02
C TRP A 159 12.60 17.44 6.02
N SER A 160 11.54 17.30 6.83
CA SER A 160 11.54 16.32 7.94
C SER A 160 11.27 14.88 7.49
N PHE A 161 10.48 14.69 6.42
CA PHE A 161 10.19 13.36 5.87
C PHE A 161 11.32 12.91 4.95
N ARG A 162 11.64 13.73 3.93
CA ARG A 162 12.79 13.59 3.03
C ARG A 162 13.09 14.97 2.40
N SER A 163 14.37 15.29 2.20
CA SER A 163 14.80 16.55 1.59
C SER A 163 14.79 16.44 0.06
N PHE A 164 13.73 16.91 -0.59
CA PHE A 164 13.62 17.00 -2.05
C PHE A 164 13.24 18.43 -2.49
N SER A 165 13.48 18.74 -3.76
CA SER A 165 13.41 20.09 -4.37
C SER A 165 11.98 20.64 -4.54
N GLY A 166 11.10 20.48 -3.54
CA GLY A 166 9.71 20.97 -3.58
C GLY A 166 8.78 20.22 -4.54
N LYS A 167 9.31 19.23 -5.27
CA LYS A 167 8.60 18.37 -6.22
C LYS A 167 8.05 17.08 -5.59
N LEU A 168 8.26 16.88 -4.30
CA LEU A 168 7.72 15.76 -3.55
C LEU A 168 6.24 15.97 -3.23
N ARG A 169 5.45 14.90 -3.39
CA ARG A 169 4.08 14.80 -2.87
C ARG A 169 3.97 13.59 -1.97
N TYR A 170 3.26 13.75 -0.85
CA TYR A 170 3.03 12.72 0.16
C TYR A 170 1.54 12.62 0.46
N GLY A 171 0.98 11.42 0.41
CA GLY A 171 -0.43 11.15 0.71
C GLY A 171 -0.61 9.81 1.42
N THR A 172 -1.64 9.73 2.26
CA THR A 172 -1.94 8.53 3.05
C THR A 172 -3.45 8.34 3.18
N LEU A 173 -3.89 7.09 3.04
CA LEU A 173 -5.27 6.64 3.20
C LEU A 173 -5.33 5.57 4.30
N PRO A 174 -5.45 5.96 5.58
CA PRO A 174 -5.46 5.01 6.69
C PRO A 174 -6.66 4.05 6.68
N ARG A 175 -7.75 4.42 6.00
CA ARG A 175 -8.98 3.63 5.89
C ARG A 175 -9.01 2.65 4.73
N GLU A 176 -8.02 2.70 3.83
CA GLU A 176 -7.98 1.77 2.72
C GLU A 176 -7.78 0.35 3.26
N ALA A 177 -8.77 -0.51 3.03
CA ALA A 177 -8.68 -1.90 3.42
C ALA A 177 -7.70 -2.63 2.49
N VAL A 178 -6.70 -3.28 3.07
CA VAL A 178 -5.77 -4.11 2.31
C VAL A 178 -6.39 -5.48 2.10
N CYS A 179 -6.69 -5.79 0.83
CA CYS A 179 -7.42 -6.98 0.42
C CYS A 179 -6.51 -7.94 -0.36
N THR A 180 -6.85 -9.23 -0.38
CA THR A 180 -6.08 -10.27 -1.11
C THR A 180 -5.92 -9.98 -2.61
N GLU A 181 -6.85 -9.18 -3.13
CA GLU A 181 -6.94 -8.65 -4.47
C GLU A 181 -5.78 -7.72 -4.79
N ASN A 182 -5.25 -6.95 -3.83
CA ASN A 182 -4.11 -6.05 -4.03
C ASN A 182 -2.79 -6.82 -4.21
N LEU A 183 -2.66 -8.01 -3.63
CA LEU A 183 -1.47 -8.86 -3.78
C LEU A 183 -1.35 -9.42 -5.21
N THR A 184 -2.48 -9.66 -5.89
CA THR A 184 -2.49 -10.23 -7.25
C THR A 184 -1.80 -9.34 -8.30
N PRO A 185 -2.12 -8.03 -8.45
CA PRO A 185 -1.39 -7.15 -9.36
C PRO A 185 0.05 -6.93 -8.90
N TRP A 186 0.34 -6.92 -7.61
CA TRP A 186 1.70 -6.85 -7.10
C TRP A 186 2.55 -8.05 -7.54
N LEU A 187 2.02 -9.27 -7.43
CA LEU A 187 2.67 -10.49 -7.90
C LEU A 187 2.79 -10.53 -9.44
N LYS A 188 1.87 -9.90 -10.18
CA LYS A 188 1.94 -9.82 -11.65
C LYS A 188 3.13 -9.00 -12.15
N LEU A 189 3.73 -8.15 -11.31
CA LEU A 189 4.95 -7.43 -11.63
C LEU A 189 6.20 -8.33 -11.53
N LEU A 190 6.12 -9.46 -10.82
CA LEU A 190 7.25 -10.40 -10.76
C LEU A 190 7.29 -11.27 -12.03
N PRO A 191 8.48 -11.51 -12.62
CA PRO A 191 8.63 -12.37 -13.79
C PRO A 191 8.02 -13.77 -13.62
N CYS A 192 8.26 -14.41 -12.47
CA CYS A 192 7.76 -15.75 -12.14
C CYS A 192 6.43 -15.77 -11.35
N ARG A 193 5.84 -14.60 -11.09
CA ARG A 193 4.56 -14.41 -10.40
C ARG A 193 4.44 -15.17 -9.07
N ASP A 194 3.52 -16.13 -8.97
CA ASP A 194 3.31 -17.02 -7.81
C ASP A 194 3.52 -18.50 -8.18
N LYS A 195 4.27 -18.75 -9.26
CA LYS A 195 4.40 -20.08 -9.88
C LYS A 195 5.73 -20.78 -9.62
N ALA A 196 6.82 -20.03 -9.54
CA ALA A 196 8.16 -20.59 -9.38
C ALA A 196 9.05 -19.66 -8.53
N GLY A 197 10.11 -20.21 -7.94
CA GLY A 197 11.01 -19.46 -7.07
C GLY A 197 10.41 -19.16 -5.70
N ILE A 198 11.00 -18.18 -5.01
CA ILE A 198 10.63 -17.81 -3.64
C ILE A 198 9.21 -17.23 -3.59
N SER A 199 8.78 -16.58 -4.67
CA SER A 199 7.45 -16.00 -4.84
C SER A 199 6.31 -17.03 -4.74
N SER A 200 6.59 -18.32 -4.97
CA SER A 200 5.61 -19.42 -4.81
C SER A 200 5.13 -19.60 -3.36
N LEU A 201 5.89 -19.12 -2.37
CA LEU A 201 5.53 -19.13 -0.95
C LEU A 201 4.47 -18.07 -0.60
N MET A 202 4.18 -17.13 -1.52
CA MET A 202 3.28 -16.01 -1.26
C MET A 202 1.80 -16.41 -1.39
N ASP A 203 1.40 -17.41 -0.61
CA ASP A 203 0.02 -17.89 -0.54
C ASP A 203 -0.88 -16.89 0.21
N ARG A 204 -1.96 -16.46 -0.46
CA ARG A 204 -2.85 -15.39 0.02
C ARG A 204 -3.43 -15.70 1.41
N PRO A 205 -4.09 -16.85 1.66
CA PRO A 205 -4.58 -17.18 3.01
C PRO A 205 -3.51 -17.13 4.09
N SER A 206 -2.29 -17.59 3.78
CA SER A 206 -1.21 -17.65 4.78
C SER A 206 -0.68 -16.26 5.14
N ILE A 207 -0.48 -15.39 4.14
CA ILE A 207 -0.04 -14.00 4.37
C ILE A 207 -1.08 -13.19 5.16
N TYR A 208 -2.35 -13.28 4.76
CA TYR A 208 -3.42 -12.46 5.36
C TYR A 208 -3.91 -12.97 6.72
N ARG A 209 -3.48 -14.17 7.14
CA ARG A 209 -3.62 -14.65 8.52
C ARG A 209 -2.54 -14.10 9.46
N GLY A 210 -1.50 -13.44 8.92
CA GLY A 210 -0.43 -12.83 9.70
C GLY A 210 -0.92 -11.71 10.62
N TYR A 211 -0.15 -11.45 11.68
CA TYR A 211 -0.42 -10.36 12.62
C TYR A 211 -0.05 -8.98 12.05
N TYR A 212 0.79 -8.98 11.02
CA TYR A 212 1.21 -7.80 10.28
C TYR A 212 1.59 -8.25 8.87
N HIS A 213 1.18 -7.49 7.87
CA HIS A 213 1.76 -7.59 6.54
C HIS A 213 1.85 -6.21 5.88
N SER A 214 2.95 -5.95 5.19
CA SER A 214 3.15 -4.75 4.39
C SER A 214 3.74 -5.12 3.05
N GLN A 215 3.01 -4.82 1.98
CA GLN A 215 3.49 -4.89 0.61
C GLN A 215 3.97 -3.50 0.20
N ARG A 216 5.23 -3.40 -0.21
CA ARG A 216 5.90 -2.15 -0.59
C ARG A 216 6.46 -2.28 -2.00
N LEU A 217 6.26 -1.22 -2.77
CA LEU A 217 6.82 -1.01 -4.10
C LEU A 217 7.64 0.26 -4.04
N HIS A 218 8.93 0.17 -4.28
CA HIS A 218 9.84 1.30 -4.25
C HIS A 218 10.58 1.38 -5.58
N LEU A 219 10.50 2.53 -6.22
CA LEU A 219 10.98 2.78 -7.57
C LEU A 219 12.00 3.90 -7.51
N LYS A 220 13.16 3.68 -8.13
CA LYS A 220 14.19 4.69 -8.35
C LYS A 220 14.54 4.75 -9.83
N SER A 221 14.65 5.96 -10.35
CA SER A 221 14.96 6.22 -11.76
C SER A 221 15.94 7.38 -11.85
N ASP A 222 17.02 7.18 -12.60
CA ASP A 222 17.97 8.23 -12.98
C ASP A 222 17.94 8.56 -14.49
N GLU A 223 16.94 8.04 -15.21
CA GLU A 223 16.73 8.25 -16.66
C GLU A 223 16.70 9.73 -17.06
N PHE A 224 16.17 10.58 -16.17
CA PHE A 224 15.99 12.01 -16.42
C PHE A 224 17.14 12.86 -15.84
N ALA A 225 18.05 12.25 -15.10
CA ALA A 225 19.18 12.96 -14.49
C ALA A 225 20.16 13.45 -15.56
N THR A 226 20.79 14.59 -15.28
CA THR A 226 21.84 15.19 -16.12
C THR A 226 23.22 14.56 -15.94
N SER A 227 23.36 13.56 -15.06
CA SER A 227 24.62 12.85 -14.83
C SER A 227 25.00 11.93 -15.99
N GLU A 228 26.29 11.88 -16.30
CA GLU A 228 26.84 11.06 -17.41
C GLU A 228 26.78 9.55 -17.14
N SER A 229 26.69 9.13 -15.87
CA SER A 229 26.48 7.73 -15.48
C SER A 229 25.01 7.54 -15.08
N ARG A 230 24.23 6.93 -15.97
CA ARG A 230 22.84 6.52 -15.71
C ARG A 230 22.80 5.01 -15.50
N THR A 231 22.22 4.61 -14.38
CA THR A 231 22.03 3.21 -13.97
C THR A 231 20.69 2.65 -14.45
N GLY A 232 19.75 3.51 -14.86
CA GLY A 232 18.45 3.16 -15.42
C GLY A 232 17.34 3.19 -14.36
N ILE A 233 16.48 2.17 -14.38
CA ILE A 233 15.31 2.07 -13.51
C ILE A 233 15.49 0.86 -12.60
N VAL A 234 15.36 1.07 -11.29
CA VAL A 234 15.38 0.02 -10.28
C VAL A 234 14.02 -0.07 -9.60
N LEU A 235 13.41 -1.25 -9.67
CA LEU A 235 12.15 -1.58 -9.01
C LEU A 235 12.42 -2.56 -7.86
N GLU A 236 12.21 -2.09 -6.64
CA GLU A 236 12.28 -2.86 -5.41
C GLU A 236 10.86 -3.24 -4.97
N GLN A 237 10.61 -4.53 -4.83
CA GLN A 237 9.35 -5.10 -4.37
C GLN A 237 9.61 -5.85 -3.08
N SER A 238 9.02 -5.41 -1.97
CA SER A 238 9.13 -6.12 -0.69
C SER A 238 7.78 -6.48 -0.10
N LEU A 239 7.72 -7.65 0.54
CA LEU A 239 6.59 -8.08 1.35
C LEU A 239 7.13 -8.47 2.72
N THR A 240 6.73 -7.72 3.75
CA THR A 240 7.12 -7.98 5.14
C THR A 240 5.93 -8.56 5.88
N VAL A 241 6.04 -9.75 6.46
CA VAL A 241 4.95 -10.45 7.13
C VAL A 241 5.39 -10.97 8.49
N VAL A 242 4.53 -10.84 9.50
CA VAL A 242 4.74 -11.46 10.81
C VAL A 242 3.72 -12.59 11.00
N LEU A 243 4.23 -13.82 10.99
CA LEU A 243 3.44 -15.05 11.06
C LEU A 243 3.62 -15.75 12.40
N GLN A 244 2.57 -16.41 12.87
CA GLN A 244 2.67 -17.31 14.01
C GLN A 244 2.70 -18.76 13.50
N PRO A 245 3.72 -19.57 13.85
CA PRO A 245 3.76 -20.96 13.45
C PRO A 245 2.60 -21.77 14.04
N ASN A 246 1.94 -22.57 13.19
CA ASN A 246 0.90 -23.51 13.60
C ASN A 246 1.52 -24.74 14.27
N THR A 247 1.82 -24.66 15.57
CA THR A 247 2.23 -25.83 16.35
C THR A 247 1.07 -26.31 17.22
N LEU A 248 0.20 -27.12 16.61
CA LEU A 248 -0.79 -27.92 17.33
C LEU A 248 -0.07 -29.11 17.99
N GLY A 249 0.68 -28.85 19.06
CA GLY A 249 1.35 -29.89 19.84
C GLY A 249 2.88 -29.88 19.76
N SER A 250 3.51 -28.96 20.49
CA SER A 250 4.78 -29.20 21.21
C SER A 250 5.06 -28.04 22.17
N GLY A 251 4.04 -27.66 22.93
CA GLY A 251 4.22 -26.82 24.12
C GLY A 251 4.71 -27.68 25.28
N GLY A 252 5.84 -28.38 25.11
CA GLY A 252 6.49 -29.03 26.24
C GLY A 252 6.93 -27.95 27.21
N THR A 253 6.21 -27.78 28.32
CA THR A 253 6.64 -26.97 29.47
C THR A 253 7.87 -27.64 30.07
N PHE A 254 9.06 -27.27 29.60
CA PHE A 254 10.31 -27.59 30.29
C PHE A 254 10.52 -26.55 31.39
N SER A 255 10.39 -26.96 32.65
CA SER A 255 10.72 -26.13 33.81
C SER A 255 10.01 -24.75 33.85
N GLY A 256 8.71 -24.71 33.50
CA GLY A 256 7.89 -23.48 33.55
C GLY A 256 8.18 -22.44 32.47
N LYS A 257 9.12 -22.68 31.55
CA LYS A 257 9.41 -21.82 30.39
C LYS A 257 8.84 -22.44 29.12
N ILE A 258 8.13 -21.64 28.33
CA ILE A 258 7.53 -22.08 27.07
C ILE A 258 8.61 -22.03 25.97
N SER A 259 8.84 -23.15 25.29
CA SER A 259 9.77 -23.20 24.17
C SER A 259 9.28 -22.40 22.96
N GLN A 260 10.23 -21.92 22.16
CA GLN A 260 9.92 -21.29 20.87
C GLN A 260 9.31 -22.33 19.93
N PRO A 261 8.26 -21.97 19.17
CA PRO A 261 7.64 -22.90 18.23
C PRO A 261 8.61 -23.22 17.09
N SER A 262 8.74 -24.51 16.78
CA SER A 262 9.46 -24.95 15.59
C SER A 262 8.60 -24.70 14.36
N TRP A 263 9.24 -24.43 13.22
CA TRP A 263 8.55 -24.08 11.99
C TRP A 263 9.31 -24.61 10.77
N SER A 264 8.57 -24.84 9.70
CA SER A 264 9.06 -25.03 8.32
C SER A 264 8.39 -24.03 7.38
N LEU A 265 8.97 -23.80 6.20
CA LEU A 265 8.34 -22.97 5.16
C LEU A 265 6.92 -23.48 4.83
N SER A 266 6.78 -24.80 4.70
CA SER A 266 5.47 -25.44 4.51
C SER A 266 4.47 -25.16 5.64
N SER A 267 4.91 -25.12 6.90
CA SER A 267 4.04 -24.82 8.04
C SER A 267 3.64 -23.34 8.13
N LEU A 268 4.50 -22.43 7.66
CA LEU A 268 4.28 -20.98 7.72
C LEU A 268 3.41 -20.49 6.56
N PHE A 269 3.71 -20.97 5.35
CA PHE A 269 3.13 -20.48 4.10
C PHE A 269 2.15 -21.47 3.43
N GLY A 270 2.00 -22.67 3.99
CA GLY A 270 1.17 -23.72 3.39
C GLY A 270 1.74 -24.34 2.12
N ARG A 271 2.95 -23.94 1.69
CA ARG A 271 3.59 -24.36 0.45
C ARG A 271 5.09 -24.56 0.63
N LYS A 272 5.67 -25.38 -0.24
CA LYS A 272 7.12 -25.57 -0.40
C LYS A 272 7.58 -24.91 -1.70
N VAL A 273 8.86 -24.62 -1.84
CA VAL A 273 9.40 -24.11 -3.10
C VAL A 273 9.75 -25.29 -4.00
N SER A 274 8.94 -25.53 -5.02
CA SER A 274 9.08 -26.68 -5.93
C SER A 274 10.10 -26.47 -7.05
N GLY A 275 10.74 -25.31 -7.16
CA GLY A 275 11.78 -25.09 -8.16
C GLY A 275 12.22 -23.64 -8.26
N LYS A 276 13.39 -23.40 -8.85
CA LYS A 276 13.92 -22.05 -9.08
C LYS A 276 13.11 -21.27 -10.12
N CYS A 277 13.08 -19.95 -9.99
CA CYS A 277 12.61 -19.07 -11.07
C CYS A 277 13.68 -19.03 -12.18
N SER A 278 13.37 -19.55 -13.37
CA SER A 278 14.31 -19.59 -14.50
C SER A 278 14.76 -18.21 -15.01
N LEU A 279 13.97 -17.17 -14.71
CA LEU A 279 14.24 -15.79 -15.09
C LEU A 279 15.01 -15.01 -14.02
N SER A 280 15.35 -15.65 -12.88
CA SER A 280 16.05 -15.00 -11.78
C SER A 280 17.54 -15.32 -11.79
N ASN A 281 18.36 -14.28 -11.63
CA ASN A 281 19.81 -14.40 -11.52
C ASN A 281 20.20 -15.05 -10.19
N SER A 282 19.43 -14.85 -9.12
CA SER A 282 19.66 -15.44 -7.80
C SER A 282 18.39 -15.61 -6.98
N GLY A 283 18.27 -16.73 -6.28
CA GLY A 283 17.16 -17.05 -5.40
C GLY A 283 17.70 -17.60 -4.08
N ASN A 284 17.85 -16.73 -3.08
CA ASN A 284 18.49 -17.08 -1.81
C ASN A 284 17.54 -16.89 -0.62
N VAL A 285 17.62 -17.82 0.35
CA VAL A 285 16.91 -17.72 1.62
C VAL A 285 17.92 -17.48 2.73
N TYR A 286 17.64 -16.51 3.59
CA TYR A 286 18.47 -16.12 4.71
C TYR A 286 17.72 -16.37 6.02
N VAL A 287 18.37 -16.99 7.00
CA VAL A 287 17.87 -17.05 8.38
C VAL A 287 18.75 -16.17 9.24
N GLN A 288 18.18 -15.10 9.81
CA GLN A 288 18.91 -14.17 10.65
C GLN A 288 18.62 -14.42 12.12
N PHE A 289 19.68 -14.57 12.91
CA PHE A 289 19.63 -14.46 14.36
C PHE A 289 20.21 -13.13 14.80
N GLU A 290 19.37 -12.35 15.49
CA GLU A 290 19.74 -11.04 16.00
C GLU A 290 20.83 -11.12 17.06
N GLN A 291 21.52 -10.01 17.25
CA GLN A 291 22.57 -9.83 18.23
C GLN A 291 22.22 -10.35 19.64
N ASN A 292 21.07 -9.94 20.16
CA ASN A 292 20.63 -10.32 21.51
C ASN A 292 20.34 -11.82 21.61
N LEU A 293 19.83 -12.44 20.54
CA LEU A 293 19.60 -13.88 20.49
C LEU A 293 20.93 -14.65 20.46
N VAL A 294 21.89 -14.21 19.64
CA VAL A 294 23.23 -14.79 19.54
C VAL A 294 23.96 -14.72 20.89
N SER A 295 23.88 -13.56 21.58
CA SER A 295 24.47 -13.41 22.92
C SER A 295 23.93 -14.43 23.93
N GLN A 296 22.62 -14.67 23.93
CA GLN A 296 21.98 -15.67 24.79
C GLN A 296 22.41 -17.10 24.43
N PHE A 297 22.64 -17.39 23.15
CA PHE A 297 23.14 -18.70 22.74
C PHE A 297 24.53 -18.98 23.29
N ASN A 298 25.42 -17.98 23.31
CA ASN A 298 26.78 -18.15 23.81
C ASN A 298 26.83 -18.24 25.33
N GLU A 299 25.97 -17.51 26.04
CA GLU A 299 25.79 -17.68 27.48
C GLU A 299 25.38 -19.12 27.82
N LEU A 300 24.39 -19.66 27.10
CA LEU A 300 23.93 -21.05 27.30
C LEU A 300 25.00 -22.09 26.93
N LYS A 301 25.78 -21.85 25.86
CA LYS A 301 26.90 -22.73 25.49
C LYS A 301 27.98 -22.79 26.58
N LYS A 302 28.39 -21.64 27.13
CA LYS A 302 29.37 -21.56 28.23
C LYS A 302 28.92 -22.35 29.46
N HIS A 303 27.62 -22.30 29.79
CA HIS A 303 27.04 -23.10 30.87
C HIS A 303 27.01 -24.61 30.58
N SER A 304 26.85 -25.00 29.31
CA SER A 304 26.87 -26.42 28.92
C SER A 304 28.28 -27.01 28.87
N GLU A 305 29.28 -26.25 28.43
CA GLU A 305 30.68 -26.69 28.34
C GLU A 305 31.34 -26.85 29.72
N THR A 306 30.87 -26.13 30.75
CA THR A 306 31.30 -26.37 32.14
C THR A 306 30.82 -27.71 32.71
N SER A 307 29.93 -28.42 32.00
CA SER A 307 29.31 -29.68 32.47
C SER A 307 29.71 -30.94 31.68
N LYS A 308 30.55 -30.85 30.64
CA LYS A 308 30.99 -32.01 29.85
C LYS A 308 32.46 -31.91 29.45
N ASN A 309 33.35 -32.43 30.29
CA ASN A 309 34.58 -33.06 29.78
C ASN A 309 34.18 -34.37 29.10
N GLU A 310 34.80 -34.63 27.95
CA GLU A 310 34.61 -35.77 27.04
C GLU A 310 33.43 -35.65 26.06
N ILE A 311 33.73 -35.45 24.77
CA ILE A 311 33.51 -36.42 23.69
C ILE A 311 34.17 -35.92 22.39
N LEU A 312 34.77 -36.88 21.70
CA LEU A 312 35.59 -36.84 20.50
C LEU A 312 35.00 -36.06 19.32
N ILE A 313 35.89 -35.33 18.65
CA ILE A 313 35.67 -34.57 17.41
C ILE A 313 35.48 -35.54 16.24
N ARG A 314 34.32 -35.46 15.56
CA ARG A 314 34.16 -35.99 14.21
C ARG A 314 33.23 -35.09 13.38
N ASP A 315 33.80 -34.55 12.30
CA ASP A 315 33.20 -34.02 11.08
C ASP A 315 32.08 -32.95 11.16
N GLY A 316 32.51 -31.70 11.00
CA GLY A 316 31.93 -30.74 10.02
C GLY A 316 30.58 -30.07 10.28
N PHE A 317 29.68 -30.68 11.05
CA PHE A 317 28.42 -30.05 11.47
C PHE A 317 28.30 -30.15 12.98
N GLN A 318 28.76 -29.11 13.69
CA GLN A 318 28.48 -28.99 15.12
C GLN A 318 26.97 -29.07 15.35
N SER A 319 26.49 -30.18 15.91
CA SER A 319 25.13 -30.30 16.43
C SER A 319 24.93 -29.20 17.45
N ASN A 320 24.24 -28.12 17.06
CA ASN A 320 23.98 -27.03 17.97
C ASN A 320 23.01 -27.54 19.05
N PRO A 321 23.34 -27.41 20.34
CA PRO A 321 22.48 -27.89 21.42
C PRO A 321 21.16 -27.12 21.53
N LEU A 322 21.06 -25.93 20.90
CA LEU A 322 19.94 -25.01 21.07
C LEU A 322 18.90 -25.11 19.96
N PHE A 323 19.33 -25.31 18.71
CA PHE A 323 18.46 -25.40 17.55
C PHE A 323 19.03 -26.33 16.49
N GLU A 324 18.21 -26.67 15.51
CA GLU A 324 18.58 -27.48 14.36
C GLU A 324 17.86 -26.96 13.13
N LEU A 325 18.61 -26.80 12.04
CA LEU A 325 18.09 -26.43 10.74
C LEU A 325 17.89 -27.71 9.93
N SER A 326 16.77 -27.82 9.19
CA SER A 326 16.47 -29.01 8.38
C SER A 326 17.46 -29.23 7.24
N LEU A 327 18.10 -28.16 6.77
CA LEU A 327 19.05 -28.14 5.66
C LEU A 327 20.38 -27.50 6.11
N PRO A 328 21.52 -27.92 5.54
CA PRO A 328 22.80 -27.27 5.78
C PRO A 328 22.89 -25.90 5.06
N PRO A 329 23.38 -24.84 5.73
CA PRO A 329 23.60 -23.55 5.08
C PRO A 329 24.78 -23.63 4.10
N LYS A 330 24.67 -22.94 2.96
CA LYS A 330 25.75 -22.79 1.98
C LYS A 330 26.87 -21.91 2.52
N ARG A 331 26.48 -20.84 3.22
CA ARG A 331 27.40 -19.86 3.83
C ARG A 331 26.83 -19.37 5.15
N VAL A 332 27.71 -19.10 6.12
CA VAL A 332 27.38 -18.40 7.36
C VAL A 332 28.06 -17.03 7.29
N ILE A 333 27.25 -15.97 7.32
CA ILE A 333 27.70 -14.59 7.28
C ILE A 333 27.56 -14.03 8.68
N LYS A 334 28.65 -13.49 9.22
CA LYS A 334 28.65 -12.79 10.51
C LYS A 334 28.69 -11.30 10.25
N GLU A 335 27.93 -10.55 11.04
CA GLU A 335 28.07 -9.10 11.11
C GLU A 335 29.45 -8.75 11.69
N ALA A 336 30.07 -7.72 11.12
CA ALA A 336 31.39 -7.24 11.51
C ALA A 336 31.37 -6.79 12.98
N ASP A 337 32.36 -7.23 13.77
CA ASP A 337 32.40 -6.99 15.21
C ASP A 337 32.64 -5.51 15.53
N ASN A 338 31.62 -4.84 16.07
CA ASN A 338 31.79 -3.58 16.78
C ASN A 338 32.34 -3.85 18.18
N LEU A 339 33.67 -4.06 18.31
CA LEU A 339 34.60 -3.99 19.47
C LEU A 339 34.17 -4.37 20.92
N GLN A 340 32.89 -4.60 21.23
CA GLN A 340 32.35 -4.87 22.57
C GLN A 340 31.17 -5.86 22.58
N LYS A 341 30.54 -6.19 21.45
CA LYS A 341 29.46 -7.18 21.37
C LYS A 341 29.49 -7.95 20.05
N GLU A 342 29.29 -9.26 20.13
CA GLU A 342 29.14 -10.12 18.96
C GLU A 342 27.99 -9.64 18.08
N GLY A 343 28.15 -9.67 16.76
CA GLY A 343 27.15 -9.26 15.78
C GLY A 343 26.03 -10.29 15.54
N SER A 344 25.04 -9.90 14.74
CA SER A 344 24.03 -10.82 14.19
C SER A 344 24.66 -11.86 13.24
N ILE A 345 24.00 -13.01 13.13
CA ILE A 345 24.45 -14.12 12.27
C ILE A 345 23.37 -14.40 11.22
N LEU A 346 23.77 -14.48 9.96
CA LEU A 346 22.92 -14.83 8.82
C LEU A 346 23.36 -16.18 8.25
N TYR A 347 22.42 -17.10 8.11
CA TYR A 347 22.61 -18.39 7.44
C TYR A 347 22.01 -18.31 6.03
N GLU A 348 22.84 -18.50 5.00
CA GLU A 348 22.46 -18.41 3.60
C GLU A 348 22.16 -19.81 3.01
N PHE A 349 21.05 -19.91 2.30
CA PHE A 349 20.59 -21.11 1.59
C PHE A 349 20.30 -20.76 0.14
N SER A 350 20.74 -21.61 -0.78
CA SER A 350 20.53 -21.46 -2.23
C SER A 350 19.34 -22.30 -2.67
N VAL A 351 18.37 -21.68 -3.34
CA VAL A 351 17.21 -22.39 -3.92
C VAL A 351 17.57 -23.06 -5.26
N LYS A 352 18.70 -22.67 -5.88
CA LYS A 352 19.11 -23.16 -7.20
C LYS A 352 19.40 -24.66 -7.26
N ASP A 353 19.67 -25.27 -6.11
CA ASP A 353 20.09 -26.66 -5.97
C ASP A 353 18.88 -27.62 -5.83
N TYR A 354 17.65 -27.10 -5.89
CA TYR A 354 16.40 -27.82 -5.65
C TYR A 354 15.41 -27.71 -6.82
N ASP A 355 14.73 -28.81 -7.11
CA ASP A 355 13.79 -28.99 -8.24
C ASP A 355 12.46 -29.62 -7.77
N GLU A 356 11.52 -29.88 -8.70
CA GLU A 356 10.16 -30.37 -8.36
C GLU A 356 10.16 -31.73 -7.65
N SER A 357 11.16 -32.58 -7.91
CA SER A 357 11.32 -33.88 -7.25
C SER A 357 11.75 -33.77 -5.80
N GLU A 358 12.53 -32.74 -5.45
CA GLU A 358 13.03 -32.46 -4.11
C GLU A 358 12.75 -31.00 -3.76
N PRO A 359 11.51 -30.67 -3.36
CA PRO A 359 11.14 -29.30 -3.11
C PRO A 359 11.88 -28.74 -1.88
N PHE A 360 12.32 -27.50 -1.99
CA PHE A 360 13.00 -26.80 -0.90
C PHE A 360 12.01 -26.44 0.22
N ASP A 361 12.26 -27.02 1.41
CA ASP A 361 11.49 -26.77 2.63
C ASP A 361 12.44 -26.59 3.83
N LEU A 362 12.83 -25.33 4.05
CA LEU A 362 13.66 -24.96 5.19
C LEU A 362 12.82 -24.93 6.48
N GLY A 363 13.34 -25.55 7.53
CA GLY A 363 12.74 -25.50 8.85
C GLY A 363 13.76 -25.30 9.97
N LEU A 364 13.29 -24.70 11.04
CA LEU A 364 14.02 -24.45 12.27
C LEU A 364 13.33 -25.19 13.43
N ARG A 365 14.06 -26.10 14.06
CA ARG A 365 13.63 -26.82 15.26
C ARG A 365 14.36 -26.31 16.49
N TRP A 366 13.61 -25.87 17.50
CA TRP A 366 14.16 -25.45 18.79
C TRP A 366 14.32 -26.66 19.72
N LYS A 367 15.54 -26.86 20.24
CA LYS A 367 15.87 -27.94 21.20
C LYS A 367 15.76 -27.45 22.65
N SER A 368 16.05 -26.17 22.89
CA SER A 368 16.04 -25.56 24.23
C SER A 368 15.22 -24.27 24.24
N PRO A 369 14.54 -23.94 25.35
CA PRO A 369 13.81 -22.68 25.47
C PRO A 369 14.77 -21.50 25.58
N VAL A 370 14.60 -20.48 24.73
CA VAL A 370 15.40 -19.26 24.74
C VAL A 370 14.47 -18.04 24.74
N VAL A 371 14.83 -17.03 25.53
CA VAL A 371 14.11 -15.76 25.66
C VAL A 371 15.11 -14.64 25.43
N TRP A 372 14.74 -13.69 24.57
CA TRP A 372 15.54 -12.52 24.26
C TRP A 372 14.61 -11.31 24.01
N SER A 373 15.20 -10.15 23.78
CA SER A 373 14.49 -8.94 23.33
C SER A 373 15.10 -8.44 22.03
N CYS A 374 14.27 -7.98 21.08
CA CYS A 374 14.77 -7.30 19.88
C CYS A 374 15.43 -5.97 20.22
N GLN A 375 16.27 -5.46 19.31
CA GLN A 375 16.82 -4.11 19.44
C GLN A 375 15.72 -3.06 19.23
N GLN A 376 15.55 -2.17 20.21
CA GLN A 376 14.48 -1.17 20.21
C GLN A 376 15.04 0.19 19.80
N ALA A 377 14.19 1.02 19.18
CA ALA A 377 14.50 2.43 18.94
C ALA A 377 14.84 3.16 20.26
N PRO A 378 15.59 4.27 20.21
CA PRO A 378 15.99 5.01 21.42
C PRO A 378 14.80 5.41 22.30
N LEU A 379 13.74 5.94 21.69
CA LEU A 379 12.48 6.23 22.36
C LEU A 379 11.35 5.48 21.67
N ARG A 380 10.40 4.97 22.45
CA ARG A 380 9.13 4.45 21.96
C ARG A 380 8.18 5.61 21.75
N ALA A 381 7.77 5.82 20.50
CA ALA A 381 6.70 6.75 20.17
C ALA A 381 5.32 6.12 20.32
N SER A 382 4.40 6.88 20.91
CA SER A 382 2.99 6.54 21.05
C SER A 382 2.15 7.80 20.92
N ARG A 383 0.93 7.68 20.41
CA ARG A 383 0.04 8.79 20.14
C ARG A 383 -1.37 8.47 20.61
N PHE A 384 -2.03 9.46 21.21
CA PHE A 384 -3.39 9.34 21.71
C PHE A 384 -4.13 10.68 21.64
N LEU A 385 -5.46 10.62 21.66
CA LEU A 385 -6.33 11.79 21.76
C LEU A 385 -6.58 12.15 23.22
N LEU A 386 -6.56 13.44 23.50
CA LEU A 386 -6.90 14.05 24.78
C LEU A 386 -8.16 14.90 24.63
N GLY A 387 -8.87 15.08 25.75
CA GLY A 387 -10.11 15.86 25.80
C GLY A 387 -11.37 15.02 25.62
N SER A 388 -12.49 15.59 26.06
CA SER A 388 -13.82 14.99 25.98
C SER A 388 -14.77 15.99 25.35
N GLY A 389 -15.63 15.53 24.43
CA GLY A 389 -16.64 16.35 23.78
C GLY A 389 -16.55 16.33 22.26
N ASN A 390 -17.45 17.08 21.65
CA ASN A 390 -17.68 17.10 20.21
C ASN A 390 -17.12 18.33 19.49
N GLU A 391 -16.61 19.31 20.25
CA GLU A 391 -16.08 20.57 19.72
C GLU A 391 -14.55 20.60 19.77
N ARG A 392 -13.96 20.43 20.95
CA ARG A 392 -12.50 20.53 21.17
C ARG A 392 -11.87 19.19 21.49
N GLY A 393 -10.61 19.04 21.13
CA GLY A 393 -9.74 17.93 21.51
C GLY A 393 -8.28 18.34 21.50
N ALA A 394 -7.40 17.43 21.88
CA ALA A 394 -5.96 17.63 21.76
C ALA A 394 -5.28 16.35 21.26
N ILE A 395 -4.21 16.51 20.48
CA ILE A 395 -3.36 15.42 20.04
C ILE A 395 -2.16 15.38 20.97
N ALA A 396 -1.90 14.21 21.55
CA ALA A 396 -0.71 13.97 22.36
C ALA A 396 0.21 12.94 21.68
N ILE A 397 1.50 13.28 21.55
CA ILE A 397 2.57 12.36 21.14
C ILE A 397 3.49 12.15 22.34
N SER A 398 3.54 10.93 22.86
CA SER A 398 4.37 10.52 23.99
C SER A 398 5.54 9.68 23.51
N LEU A 399 6.75 10.13 23.83
CA LEU A 399 8.02 9.46 23.62
C LEU A 399 8.52 8.92 24.96
N LYS A 400 8.65 7.59 25.09
CA LYS A 400 9.13 6.94 26.31
C LYS A 400 10.46 6.25 26.08
N SER A 401 11.44 6.51 26.93
CA SER A 401 12.75 5.89 26.85
C SER A 401 12.67 4.36 26.94
N THR A 402 13.36 3.68 26.03
CA THR A 402 13.47 2.22 26.05
C THR A 402 14.62 1.84 26.99
N ARG A 403 14.46 0.74 27.73
CA ARG A 403 15.35 0.34 28.84
C ARG A 403 16.79 0.00 28.40
N SER A 404 17.12 0.13 27.12
CA SER A 404 18.45 -0.10 26.56
C SER A 404 19.36 1.12 26.74
N ASN A 405 19.79 1.35 27.99
CA ASN A 405 20.71 2.44 28.37
C ASN A 405 22.05 2.44 27.61
N ASN A 406 22.39 1.37 26.88
CA ASN A 406 23.64 1.27 26.13
C ASN A 406 23.56 1.91 24.74
N LEU A 407 22.38 1.91 24.10
CA LEU A 407 22.21 2.50 22.76
C LEU A 407 22.21 4.02 22.81
N LEU A 408 21.51 4.60 23.80
CA LEU A 408 21.54 6.05 24.06
C LEU A 408 22.94 6.58 24.37
N LYS A 409 23.84 5.76 24.92
CA LYS A 409 25.23 6.15 25.20
C LYS A 409 26.13 6.15 23.97
N SER A 410 25.80 5.38 22.93
CA SER A 410 26.63 5.24 21.73
C SER A 410 26.27 6.23 20.62
N GLY A 411 24.99 6.66 20.55
CA GLY A 411 24.51 7.61 19.53
C GLY A 411 24.44 9.06 20.01
N CYS A 412 24.45 9.30 21.32
CA CYS A 412 24.57 10.65 21.85
C CYS A 412 26.02 11.10 21.82
N ASN A 413 26.31 12.17 21.07
CA ASN A 413 27.65 12.76 21.01
C ASN A 413 28.19 13.03 22.42
N GLU A 414 29.40 12.56 22.75
CA GLU A 414 30.04 12.86 24.04
C GLU A 414 30.22 14.38 24.26
N LYS A 415 30.23 15.15 23.17
CA LYS A 415 30.33 16.62 23.15
C LYS A 415 28.97 17.33 23.18
N GLU A 416 27.87 16.66 22.80
CA GLU A 416 26.51 17.22 22.76
C GLU A 416 25.54 16.21 23.38
N ARG A 417 25.15 16.44 24.64
CA ARG A 417 24.29 15.56 25.46
C ARG A 417 22.81 15.53 25.01
N TRP A 418 22.55 15.74 23.73
CA TRP A 418 21.21 15.93 23.17
C TRP A 418 20.93 14.95 22.05
N LEU A 419 19.68 14.52 21.96
CA LEU A 419 19.09 13.65 20.97
C LEU A 419 18.19 14.50 20.06
N LYS A 420 18.38 14.42 18.75
CA LYS A 420 17.47 15.04 17.78
C LYS A 420 16.38 14.07 17.33
N VAL A 421 15.13 14.46 17.53
CA VAL A 421 13.95 13.70 17.13
C VAL A 421 13.13 14.52 16.14
N GLY A 422 13.06 14.07 14.89
CA GLY A 422 12.19 14.63 13.87
C GLY A 422 10.76 14.09 14.01
N ILE A 423 9.77 14.97 13.93
CA ILE A 423 8.34 14.65 13.93
C ILE A 423 7.74 15.24 12.66
N PHE A 424 7.16 14.38 11.84
CA PHE A 424 6.33 14.75 10.70
C PHE A 424 4.90 14.29 10.93
N GLN A 425 3.98 15.24 11.01
CA GLN A 425 2.57 15.02 11.28
C GLN A 425 1.71 15.67 10.19
N VAL A 426 0.85 14.87 9.56
CA VAL A 426 -0.22 15.35 8.68
C VAL A 426 -1.55 15.23 9.41
N VAL A 427 -2.38 16.26 9.30
CA VAL A 427 -3.69 16.34 9.94
C VAL A 427 -4.72 16.73 8.87
N PRO A 428 -5.84 16.00 8.71
CA PRO A 428 -6.87 16.36 7.75
C PRO A 428 -7.46 17.75 8.00
N TRP A 429 -7.97 18.39 6.95
CA TRP A 429 -8.47 19.77 7.02
C TRP A 429 -9.61 20.00 8.01
N TYR A 430 -10.41 18.97 8.29
CA TYR A 430 -11.52 19.02 9.24
C TYR A 430 -11.07 18.90 10.72
N VAL A 431 -9.77 18.79 10.98
CA VAL A 431 -9.18 18.86 12.32
C VAL A 431 -8.35 20.14 12.38
N LYS A 432 -8.93 21.19 12.98
CA LYS A 432 -8.37 22.54 13.00
C LYS A 432 -7.38 22.67 14.13
N VAL A 433 -6.10 22.45 13.83
CA VAL A 433 -5.03 22.44 14.84
C VAL A 433 -4.57 23.84 15.20
N TYR A 434 -4.50 24.13 16.50
CA TYR A 434 -3.97 25.38 17.04
C TYR A 434 -2.50 25.23 17.38
N TYR A 435 -1.62 25.36 16.39
CA TYR A 435 -0.17 25.17 16.59
C TYR A 435 0.48 26.10 17.64
N HIS A 436 -0.16 27.22 17.99
CA HIS A 436 0.29 28.10 19.07
C HIS A 436 0.08 27.53 20.48
N THR A 437 -0.75 26.48 20.61
CA THR A 437 -1.01 25.74 21.88
C THR A 437 -0.04 24.58 22.09
N LEU A 438 1.04 24.53 21.30
CA LEU A 438 2.06 23.50 21.41
C LEU A 438 2.73 23.54 22.78
N GLU A 439 2.55 22.48 23.56
CA GLU A 439 3.22 22.31 24.84
C GLU A 439 4.15 21.10 24.79
N VAL A 440 5.37 21.28 25.31
CA VAL A 440 6.39 20.23 25.37
C VAL A 440 6.64 19.90 26.83
N PHE A 441 6.40 18.65 27.21
CA PHE A 441 6.69 18.13 28.53
C PHE A 441 7.93 17.23 28.48
N VAL A 442 8.89 17.44 29.37
CA VAL A 442 10.08 16.59 29.52
C VAL A 442 10.13 16.12 30.96
N ASP A 443 10.13 14.81 31.16
CA ASP A 443 10.10 14.13 32.47
C ASP A 443 8.97 14.62 33.40
N GLY A 444 7.85 15.07 32.81
CA GLY A 444 6.67 15.56 33.52
C GLY A 444 6.67 17.07 33.79
N GLU A 445 7.76 17.78 33.48
CA GLU A 445 7.85 19.22 33.63
C GLU A 445 7.53 19.91 32.29
N LEU A 446 6.69 20.94 32.34
CA LEU A 446 6.42 21.80 31.19
C LEU A 446 7.68 22.61 30.87
N GLN A 447 8.18 22.46 29.65
CA GLN A 447 9.35 23.16 29.16
C GLN A 447 8.93 24.28 28.21
N SER A 448 9.75 25.33 28.15
CA SER A 448 9.60 26.37 27.13
C SER A 448 9.81 25.75 25.74
N THR A 449 8.89 26.05 24.81
CA THR A 449 9.00 25.60 23.41
C THR A 449 10.27 26.11 22.74
N MET A 450 10.80 27.26 23.14
CA MET A 450 12.02 27.81 22.53
C MET A 450 13.30 27.06 22.89
N ASP A 451 13.31 26.31 24.00
CA ASP A 451 14.53 25.67 24.51
C ASP A 451 14.75 24.27 23.90
N ASN A 452 13.67 23.56 23.59
CA ASN A 452 13.72 22.18 23.11
C ASN A 452 13.31 22.01 21.64
N VAL A 453 12.87 23.07 20.96
CA VAL A 453 12.48 23.02 19.55
C VAL A 453 13.57 23.67 18.72
N GLU A 454 14.36 22.86 18.02
CA GLU A 454 15.47 23.36 17.18
C GLU A 454 14.93 23.99 15.89
N GLN A 455 13.93 23.35 15.29
CA GLN A 455 13.29 23.81 14.07
C GLN A 455 11.82 23.38 14.05
N ILE A 456 10.93 24.29 13.66
CA ILE A 456 9.53 23.98 13.43
C ILE A 456 9.04 24.68 12.17
N ARG A 457 8.30 23.94 11.35
CA ARG A 457 7.61 24.45 10.18
C ARG A 457 6.20 23.91 10.18
N VAL A 458 5.25 24.82 10.04
CA VAL A 458 3.84 24.50 10.07
C VAL A 458 3.18 25.05 8.81
N SER A 459 2.34 24.24 8.20
CA SER A 459 1.36 24.65 7.21
C SER A 459 -0.02 24.39 7.82
N PRO A 460 -0.75 25.42 8.26
CA PRO A 460 -2.11 25.24 8.76
C PRO A 460 -3.04 24.63 7.71
N SER A 461 -4.04 23.89 8.17
CA SER A 461 -5.08 23.36 7.30
C SER A 461 -6.00 24.47 6.78
N GLU A 462 -6.41 24.37 5.52
CA GLU A 462 -7.44 25.20 4.94
C GLU A 462 -8.68 24.37 4.62
N ASP A 463 -9.85 24.85 5.03
CA ASP A 463 -11.12 24.13 4.90
C ASP A 463 -11.37 23.73 3.44
N LYS A 464 -11.45 22.41 3.20
CA LYS A 464 -11.65 21.79 1.87
C LYS A 464 -10.58 22.12 0.82
N VAL A 465 -9.44 22.68 1.22
CA VAL A 465 -8.35 23.04 0.30
C VAL A 465 -7.10 22.21 0.59
N SER A 466 -6.61 22.17 1.82
CA SER A 466 -5.32 21.54 2.13
C SER A 466 -5.28 20.95 3.55
N PRO A 467 -4.55 19.84 3.77
CA PRO A 467 -4.34 19.31 5.11
C PRO A 467 -3.34 20.16 5.90
N GLY A 468 -3.45 20.10 7.22
CA GLY A 468 -2.46 20.67 8.13
C GLY A 468 -1.20 19.80 8.17
N VAL A 469 -0.03 20.43 8.14
CA VAL A 469 1.26 19.75 8.18
C VAL A 469 2.15 20.39 9.22
N MET A 470 2.79 19.57 10.05
CA MET A 470 3.81 19.98 11.00
C MET A 470 5.08 19.16 10.79
N GLU A 471 6.18 19.87 10.55
CA GLU A 471 7.54 19.35 10.50
C GLU A 471 8.31 19.98 11.66
N MET A 472 8.85 19.16 12.56
CA MET A 472 9.43 19.65 13.82
C MET A 472 10.66 18.81 14.20
N VAL A 473 11.71 19.46 14.72
CA VAL A 473 12.87 18.79 15.34
C VAL A 473 12.90 19.15 16.81
N LEU A 474 12.68 18.13 17.63
CA LEU A 474 12.82 18.20 19.06
C LEU A 474 14.26 17.85 19.46
N ARG A 475 14.83 18.70 20.31
CA ARG A 475 16.09 18.48 21.01
C ARG A 475 15.77 18.00 22.41
N LEU A 476 16.05 16.72 22.69
CA LEU A 476 15.80 16.11 23.99
C LEU A 476 17.13 15.76 24.67
N PRO A 477 17.24 15.85 26.01
CA PRO A 477 18.45 15.39 26.68
C PRO A 477 18.56 13.86 26.61
N CYS A 478 19.77 13.32 26.47
CA CYS A 478 19.98 11.87 26.39
C CYS A 478 19.63 11.10 27.68
N SER A 479 19.41 11.80 28.80
CA SER A 479 18.92 11.20 30.05
C SER A 479 17.39 11.17 30.16
N VAL A 480 16.66 11.64 29.14
CA VAL A 480 15.20 11.74 29.18
C VAL A 480 14.56 10.37 29.41
N LYS A 481 13.60 10.30 30.34
CA LYS A 481 12.79 9.10 30.58
C LYS A 481 11.49 9.16 29.79
N THR A 482 10.86 10.33 29.75
CA THR A 482 9.61 10.58 29.04
C THR A 482 9.60 11.98 28.46
N ALA A 483 9.19 12.12 27.21
CA ALA A 483 8.84 13.41 26.63
C ALA A 483 7.44 13.32 26.03
N ALA A 484 6.63 14.36 26.17
CA ALA A 484 5.31 14.42 25.56
C ALA A 484 5.10 15.76 24.85
N LEU A 485 4.41 15.72 23.73
CA LEU A 485 3.99 16.86 22.95
C LEU A 485 2.47 16.91 22.97
N THR A 486 1.87 18.05 23.29
CA THR A 486 0.41 18.23 23.23
C THR A 486 0.06 19.44 22.38
N ILE A 487 -0.99 19.30 21.56
CA ILE A 487 -1.49 20.37 20.70
C ILE A 487 -3.01 20.30 20.67
N GLU A 488 -3.69 21.41 20.93
CA GLU A 488 -5.14 21.51 20.89
C GLU A 488 -5.66 21.66 19.45
N PHE A 489 -6.87 21.17 19.21
CA PHE A 489 -7.56 21.29 17.94
C PHE A 489 -9.09 21.36 18.12
N ASP A 490 -9.74 21.97 17.15
CA ASP A 490 -11.19 21.97 17.01
C ASP A 490 -11.64 20.98 15.93
N LYS A 491 -12.78 20.34 16.18
CA LYS A 491 -13.44 19.42 15.25
C LYS A 491 -14.28 20.22 14.27
N GLY A 492 -14.02 20.06 12.98
CA GLY A 492 -14.76 20.69 11.92
C GLY A 492 -16.16 20.11 11.75
N PHE A 493 -17.11 20.95 11.37
CA PHE A 493 -18.43 20.53 10.93
C PHE A 493 -18.38 20.14 9.46
N LEU A 494 -18.70 18.89 9.19
CA LEU A 494 -18.77 18.36 7.84
C LEU A 494 -20.20 18.42 7.30
N HIS A 495 -20.33 18.61 5.99
CA HIS A 495 -21.57 18.40 5.28
C HIS A 495 -21.92 16.91 5.23
N ILE A 496 -23.20 16.60 5.05
CA ILE A 496 -23.68 15.22 4.99
C ILE A 496 -22.96 14.39 3.90
N ASP A 497 -22.64 15.01 2.77
CA ASP A 497 -21.98 14.36 1.63
C ASP A 497 -20.48 14.11 1.86
N GLU A 498 -19.90 14.70 2.91
CA GLU A 498 -18.49 14.56 3.27
C GLU A 498 -18.27 13.40 4.27
N TYR A 499 -19.35 12.85 4.83
CA TYR A 499 -19.24 11.69 5.70
C TYR A 499 -18.99 10.42 4.88
N PRO A 500 -18.06 9.57 5.33
CA PRO A 500 -17.90 8.26 4.73
C PRO A 500 -19.11 7.35 5.00
N PRO A 501 -19.23 6.23 4.26
CA PRO A 501 -20.13 5.16 4.67
C PRO A 501 -19.78 4.73 6.10
N ASP A 502 -20.79 4.72 6.96
CA ASP A 502 -20.67 4.58 8.43
C ASP A 502 -19.99 5.77 9.14
N ALA A 503 -20.74 6.87 9.26
CA ALA A 503 -20.32 8.08 9.97
C ALA A 503 -20.03 7.86 11.47
N ASN A 504 -20.60 6.82 12.08
CA ASN A 504 -20.48 6.56 13.52
C ASN A 504 -19.09 6.03 13.91
N GLN A 505 -18.34 5.48 12.95
CA GLN A 505 -16.97 5.02 13.20
C GLN A 505 -16.04 6.18 13.59
N GLY A 506 -16.26 7.37 13.04
CA GLY A 506 -15.34 8.51 13.16
C GLY A 506 -14.34 8.59 12.01
N PHE A 507 -13.39 9.51 12.14
CA PHE A 507 -12.43 9.87 11.09
C PHE A 507 -10.99 9.58 11.53
N ASP A 508 -10.21 9.00 10.63
CA ASP A 508 -8.83 8.62 10.91
C ASP A 508 -7.85 9.75 10.59
N ILE A 509 -7.06 10.18 11.58
CA ILE A 509 -5.87 11.00 11.37
C ILE A 509 -4.69 10.06 11.11
N PRO A 510 -3.96 10.24 10.00
CA PRO A 510 -2.82 9.38 9.66
C PRO A 510 -1.74 9.41 10.74
N SER A 511 -0.95 8.33 10.76
CA SER A 511 0.16 8.14 11.71
C SER A 511 1.19 9.27 11.58
N ALA A 512 1.76 9.71 12.71
CA ALA A 512 2.92 10.58 12.69
C ALA A 512 4.17 9.74 12.37
N VAL A 513 5.12 10.35 11.67
CA VAL A 513 6.45 9.78 11.45
C VAL A 513 7.41 10.38 12.45
N VAL A 514 8.05 9.52 13.24
CA VAL A 514 9.07 9.91 14.23
C VAL A 514 10.42 9.36 13.76
N SER A 515 11.36 10.25 13.45
CA SER A 515 12.71 9.93 13.01
C SER A 515 13.74 10.27 14.07
N PHE A 516 14.67 9.36 14.33
CA PHE A 516 15.82 9.59 15.21
C PHE A 516 17.04 9.84 14.34
N ILE A 517 17.30 11.12 14.05
CA ILE A 517 18.20 11.57 12.99
C ILE A 517 19.65 11.13 13.26
N ASP A 518 20.08 11.17 14.52
CA ASP A 518 21.44 10.84 14.94
C ASP A 518 21.71 9.32 15.01
N PHE A 519 20.67 8.49 14.83
CA PHE A 519 20.72 7.05 15.01
C PHE A 519 20.55 6.35 13.67
N LEU A 520 21.62 5.70 13.22
CA LEU A 520 21.65 5.00 11.93
C LEU A 520 21.52 3.49 12.16
N ALA A 521 20.48 2.90 11.60
CA ALA A 521 20.30 1.47 11.53
C ALA A 521 21.03 0.92 10.30
N ASN A 522 21.97 0.00 10.52
CA ASN A 522 22.64 -0.78 9.48
C ASN A 522 23.12 -2.11 10.06
N ILE A 523 23.49 -3.04 9.18
CA ILE A 523 24.17 -4.29 9.52
C ILE A 523 25.41 -4.35 8.64
N SER A 524 26.59 -4.16 9.22
CA SER A 524 27.86 -4.20 8.47
C SER A 524 28.37 -5.62 8.28
N PHE A 525 28.86 -5.94 7.09
CA PHE A 525 29.51 -7.23 6.80
C PHE A 525 30.93 -6.95 6.28
N ASP A 526 31.91 -7.77 6.65
CA ASP A 526 33.33 -7.58 6.28
C ASP A 526 33.64 -7.88 4.80
N ASP A 527 32.78 -8.64 4.13
CA ASP A 527 33.01 -9.07 2.75
C ASP A 527 32.37 -8.12 1.73
N ASP A 528 33.21 -7.43 0.97
CA ASP A 528 32.80 -6.50 -0.09
C ASP A 528 32.00 -7.18 -1.22
N SER A 529 32.15 -8.50 -1.43
CA SER A 529 31.36 -9.22 -2.43
C SER A 529 29.86 -9.27 -2.06
N LEU A 530 29.53 -9.14 -0.78
CA LEU A 530 28.14 -9.13 -0.30
C LEU A 530 27.40 -7.84 -0.67
N LYS A 531 28.12 -6.75 -0.95
CA LYS A 531 27.52 -5.50 -1.46
C LYS A 531 26.88 -5.67 -2.84
N LYS A 532 27.28 -6.69 -3.60
CA LYS A 532 26.67 -7.02 -4.89
C LYS A 532 25.32 -7.71 -4.75
N VAL A 533 25.01 -8.26 -3.57
CA VAL A 533 23.73 -8.93 -3.33
C VAL A 533 22.70 -7.88 -2.89
N PRO A 534 21.61 -7.68 -3.66
CA PRO A 534 20.57 -6.67 -3.38
C PRO A 534 20.08 -6.57 -1.94
N ILE A 535 19.61 -7.66 -1.35
CA ILE A 535 19.07 -7.63 0.01
C ILE A 535 20.15 -7.28 1.04
N LEU A 536 21.38 -7.75 0.86
CA LEU A 536 22.47 -7.53 1.81
C LEU A 536 23.03 -6.10 1.70
N SER A 537 23.08 -5.55 0.49
CA SER A 537 23.44 -4.14 0.29
C SER A 537 22.42 -3.22 0.96
N LYS A 538 21.13 -3.54 0.89
CA LYS A 538 20.07 -2.82 1.63
C LYS A 538 20.21 -2.91 3.15
N LEU A 539 20.62 -4.04 3.69
CA LEU A 539 20.87 -4.16 5.13
C LEU A 539 22.10 -3.34 5.57
N GLN A 540 23.06 -3.09 4.66
CA GLN A 540 24.25 -2.29 4.92
C GLN A 540 24.02 -0.77 4.76
N GLU A 541 22.96 -0.34 4.07
CA GLU A 541 22.60 1.07 3.92
C GLU A 541 22.39 1.71 5.30
N LYS A 542 23.04 2.86 5.53
CA LYS A 542 22.86 3.63 6.77
C LYS A 542 21.59 4.45 6.68
N ILE A 543 20.54 4.02 7.35
CA ILE A 543 19.22 4.65 7.32
C ILE A 543 18.90 5.20 8.71
N PRO A 544 18.38 6.43 8.86
CA PRO A 544 17.93 6.92 10.15
C PRO A 544 16.82 6.03 10.72
N VAL A 545 16.85 5.80 12.02
CA VAL A 545 15.82 4.99 12.68
C VAL A 545 14.48 5.72 12.59
N LEU A 546 13.46 5.02 12.08
CA LEU A 546 12.15 5.58 11.80
C LEU A 546 11.07 4.74 12.48
N SER A 547 10.08 5.41 13.07
CA SER A 547 8.92 4.78 13.68
C SER A 547 7.62 5.50 13.35
N TYR A 548 6.56 4.74 13.07
CA TYR A 548 5.21 5.26 12.88
C TYR A 548 4.42 5.18 14.18
N THR A 549 3.70 6.25 14.52
CA THR A 549 2.77 6.25 15.65
C THR A 549 1.45 5.56 15.29
N GLU A 550 0.52 5.54 16.23
CA GLU A 550 -0.87 5.14 16.02
C GLU A 550 -1.59 6.09 15.05
N VAL A 551 -2.51 5.51 14.26
CA VAL A 551 -3.60 6.24 13.61
C VAL A 551 -4.60 6.64 14.69
N LEU A 552 -5.06 7.88 14.69
CA LEU A 552 -6.02 8.37 15.67
C LEU A 552 -7.42 8.40 15.08
N LEU A 553 -8.39 7.87 15.84
CA LEU A 553 -9.79 7.90 15.46
C LEU A 553 -10.50 9.07 16.16
N VAL A 554 -10.84 10.10 15.39
CA VAL A 554 -11.53 11.30 15.88
C VAL A 554 -13.04 11.17 15.63
N PRO A 555 -13.87 11.12 16.69
CA PRO A 555 -15.31 11.19 16.52
C PRO A 555 -15.72 12.63 16.20
N LEU A 556 -16.29 12.85 15.01
CA LEU A 556 -16.92 14.10 14.60
C LEU A 556 -18.42 14.08 14.88
N THR A 557 -19.06 15.25 14.89
CA THR A 557 -20.50 15.40 15.14
C THR A 557 -21.32 14.84 13.98
N THR A 558 -21.75 13.59 14.08
CA THR A 558 -22.61 12.96 13.07
C THR A 558 -23.95 13.69 12.94
N PRO A 559 -24.34 14.17 11.75
CA PRO A 559 -25.65 14.78 11.53
C PRO A 559 -26.75 13.72 11.60
N ASP A 560 -28.00 14.16 11.77
CA ASP A 560 -29.17 13.27 11.67
C ASP A 560 -29.42 12.87 10.20
N PHE A 561 -29.00 11.65 9.85
CA PHE A 561 -29.21 11.08 8.51
C PHE A 561 -30.68 10.73 8.22
N SER A 562 -31.56 10.74 9.22
CA SER A 562 -32.97 10.34 9.03
C SER A 562 -33.78 11.37 8.24
N MET A 563 -33.50 12.67 8.38
CA MET A 563 -34.24 13.71 7.67
C MET A 563 -34.08 13.60 6.15
N PRO A 564 -32.85 13.54 5.58
CA PRO A 564 -32.67 13.33 4.15
C PRO A 564 -33.27 12.01 3.66
N TYR A 565 -33.16 10.93 4.44
CA TYR A 565 -33.77 9.65 4.10
C TYR A 565 -35.30 9.75 3.97
N ASN A 566 -35.95 10.45 4.91
CA ASN A 566 -37.40 10.68 4.85
C ASN A 566 -37.79 11.49 3.61
N VAL A 567 -37.03 12.53 3.26
CA VAL A 567 -37.26 13.35 2.06
C VAL A 567 -37.07 12.53 0.79
N ILE A 568 -36.02 11.73 0.69
CA ILE A 568 -35.77 10.83 -0.46
C ILE A 568 -36.91 9.82 -0.59
N THR A 569 -37.36 9.23 0.52
CA THR A 569 -38.46 8.26 0.50
C THR A 569 -39.77 8.89 0.03
N ILE A 570 -40.09 10.09 0.50
CA ILE A 570 -41.29 10.84 0.05
C ILE A 570 -41.17 11.23 -1.43
N THR A 571 -40.03 11.74 -1.88
CA THR A 571 -39.87 12.14 -3.28
C THR A 571 -39.89 10.94 -4.22
N CYS A 572 -39.20 9.84 -3.88
CA CYS A 572 -39.23 8.59 -4.64
C CYS A 572 -40.64 8.00 -4.71
N THR A 573 -41.42 8.03 -3.63
CA THR A 573 -42.82 7.55 -3.65
C THR A 573 -43.71 8.43 -4.52
N VAL A 574 -43.57 9.76 -4.45
CA VAL A 574 -44.28 10.69 -5.35
C VAL A 574 -43.91 10.43 -6.82
N PHE A 575 -42.63 10.28 -7.14
CA PHE A 575 -42.18 9.96 -8.50
C PHE A 575 -42.68 8.60 -8.97
N ALA A 576 -42.65 7.57 -8.12
CA ALA A 576 -43.15 6.24 -8.45
C ALA A 576 -44.65 6.27 -8.74
N LEU A 577 -45.44 7.02 -7.95
CA LEU A 577 -46.86 7.20 -8.20
C LEU A 577 -47.12 8.00 -9.47
N TYR A 578 -46.36 9.07 -9.71
CA TYR A 578 -46.47 9.89 -10.91
C TYR A 578 -46.19 9.07 -12.17
N PHE A 579 -45.00 8.47 -12.28
CA PHE A 579 -44.60 7.66 -13.44
C PHE A 579 -45.46 6.39 -13.57
N GLY A 580 -45.81 5.75 -12.45
CA GLY A 580 -46.73 4.62 -12.45
C GLY A 580 -48.11 4.98 -13.01
N SER A 581 -48.67 6.12 -12.59
CA SER A 581 -49.95 6.61 -13.09
C SER A 581 -49.87 7.01 -14.57
N LEU A 582 -48.78 7.67 -14.99
CA LEU A 582 -48.53 8.06 -16.38
C LEU A 582 -48.43 6.85 -17.29
N LEU A 583 -47.60 5.87 -16.93
CA LEU A 583 -47.44 4.63 -17.69
C LEU A 583 -48.73 3.83 -17.77
N ASN A 584 -49.50 3.77 -16.67
CA ASN A 584 -50.81 3.12 -16.67
C ASN A 584 -51.81 3.83 -17.59
N ALA A 585 -51.82 5.16 -17.61
CA ALA A 585 -52.66 5.95 -18.51
C ALA A 585 -52.27 5.76 -19.98
N LEU A 586 -50.98 5.77 -20.30
CA LEU A 586 -50.48 5.53 -21.66
C LEU A 586 -50.77 4.10 -22.14
N ARG A 587 -50.58 3.09 -21.29
CA ARG A 587 -50.85 1.68 -21.63
C ARG A 587 -52.34 1.40 -21.79
N ARG A 588 -53.20 2.00 -20.96
CA ARG A 588 -54.66 1.92 -21.13
C ARG A 588 -55.10 2.55 -22.44
N ARG A 589 -54.56 3.71 -22.81
CA ARG A 589 -54.86 4.37 -24.09
C ARG A 589 -54.46 3.52 -25.30
N ALA A 590 -53.27 2.94 -25.28
CA ALA A 590 -52.81 2.04 -26.34
C ALA A 590 -53.66 0.76 -26.42
N GLY A 591 -54.03 0.16 -25.28
CA GLY A 591 -54.89 -1.02 -25.24
C GLY A 591 -56.33 -0.74 -25.66
N GLU A 592 -56.86 0.44 -25.38
CA GLU A 592 -58.17 0.89 -25.86
C GLU A 592 -58.15 1.18 -27.37
N GLU A 593 -57.10 1.82 -27.89
CA GLU A 593 -56.91 2.02 -29.34
C GLU A 593 -56.76 0.67 -30.08
N GLU A 594 -56.03 -0.29 -29.53
CA GLU A 594 -55.91 -1.64 -30.11
C GLU A 594 -57.24 -2.40 -30.09
N ARG A 595 -58.05 -2.26 -29.02
CA ARG A 595 -59.40 -2.83 -28.95
C ARG A 595 -60.34 -2.20 -29.96
N LEU A 596 -60.29 -0.88 -30.14
CA LEU A 596 -61.11 -0.17 -31.14
C LEU A 596 -60.71 -0.55 -32.57
N LEU A 597 -59.41 -0.74 -32.84
CA LEU A 597 -58.92 -1.26 -34.13
C LEU A 597 -59.38 -2.71 -34.38
N LYS A 598 -59.37 -3.57 -33.35
CA LYS A 598 -59.91 -4.94 -33.44
C LYS A 598 -61.43 -4.96 -33.63
N GLU A 599 -62.18 -4.07 -32.98
CA GLU A 599 -63.63 -3.93 -33.19
C GLU A 599 -63.96 -3.39 -34.59
N GLN A 600 -63.16 -2.46 -35.13
CA GLN A 600 -63.30 -1.99 -36.52
C GLN A 600 -62.96 -3.07 -37.54
N ALA A 601 -61.94 -3.90 -37.28
CA ALA A 601 -61.62 -5.06 -38.11
C ALA A 601 -62.70 -6.17 -38.02
N GLY A 602 -63.37 -6.31 -36.88
CA GLY A 602 -64.49 -7.25 -36.66
C GLY A 602 -65.82 -6.81 -37.27
N ARG A 603 -66.00 -5.52 -37.61
CA ARG A 603 -67.18 -5.00 -38.32
C ARG A 603 -67.03 -5.09 -39.84
N GLY A 604 -66.73 -6.29 -40.34
CA GLY A 604 -66.93 -6.64 -41.76
C GLY A 604 -68.43 -6.78 -42.06
N ALA A 605 -68.96 -5.87 -42.88
CA ALA A 605 -70.27 -5.86 -43.55
C ALA A 605 -71.38 -6.79 -43.01
N GLY A 606 -72.20 -6.29 -42.08
CA GLY A 606 -73.41 -6.96 -41.63
C GLY A 606 -74.48 -7.09 -42.75
N PRO A 607 -75.37 -8.10 -42.67
CA PRO A 607 -76.36 -8.42 -43.72
C PRO A 607 -77.37 -7.29 -44.01
N LEU A 608 -77.56 -6.37 -43.06
CA LEU A 608 -78.46 -5.21 -43.19
C LEU A 608 -77.99 -4.18 -44.25
N THR A 609 -76.68 -3.92 -44.36
CA THR A 609 -76.11 -3.05 -45.40
C THR A 609 -76.18 -3.69 -46.80
N LEU A 610 -76.20 -5.02 -46.88
CA LEU A 610 -76.36 -5.78 -48.11
C LEU A 610 -77.84 -5.86 -48.55
N MET A 611 -78.79 -5.83 -47.60
CA MET A 611 -80.22 -5.73 -47.89
C MET A 611 -80.63 -4.31 -48.33
N LEU A 612 -80.11 -3.26 -47.70
CA LEU A 612 -80.43 -1.88 -48.05
C LEU A 612 -79.90 -1.49 -49.45
N SER A 613 -78.73 -1.99 -49.85
CA SER A 613 -78.19 -1.78 -51.21
C SER A 613 -78.99 -2.53 -52.30
N LYS A 614 -79.57 -3.71 -51.98
CA LYS A 614 -80.48 -4.44 -52.88
C LYS A 614 -81.85 -3.76 -53.02
N LEU A 615 -82.36 -3.14 -51.96
CA LEU A 615 -83.61 -2.37 -52.00
C LEU A 615 -83.46 -1.05 -52.77
N SER A 616 -82.34 -0.34 -52.61
CA SER A 616 -82.07 0.88 -53.37
C SER A 616 -81.82 0.64 -54.87
N ALA A 617 -81.24 -0.50 -55.24
CA ALA A 617 -81.05 -0.89 -56.65
C ALA A 617 -82.39 -1.26 -57.34
N LYS A 618 -83.32 -1.90 -56.60
CA LYS A 618 -84.67 -2.21 -57.10
C LYS A 618 -85.54 -0.97 -57.30
N LEU A 619 -85.38 0.07 -56.49
CA LEU A 619 -86.14 1.32 -56.61
C LEU A 619 -85.64 2.24 -57.75
N ARG A 620 -84.37 2.12 -58.15
CA ARG A 620 -83.72 2.98 -59.17
C ARG A 620 -83.58 2.36 -60.56
N ARG A 621 -84.17 1.17 -60.83
CA ARG A 621 -84.07 0.44 -62.13
C ARG A 621 -82.66 0.48 -62.73
N LYS A 622 -81.66 0.08 -61.95
CA LYS A 622 -80.27 -0.15 -62.40
C LYS A 622 -79.80 -1.54 -61.97
N THR A 623 -78.95 -2.17 -62.77
CA THR A 623 -78.28 -3.43 -62.46
C THR A 623 -77.44 -3.28 -61.18
N TRP A 624 -77.53 -4.24 -60.27
CA TRP A 624 -76.86 -4.21 -58.97
C TRP A 624 -75.40 -4.64 -59.10
N GLU A 625 -74.47 -3.78 -58.69
CA GLU A 625 -73.04 -4.10 -58.50
C GLU A 625 -72.69 -4.00 -57.01
N PRO A 626 -71.86 -4.91 -56.46
CA PRO A 626 -71.44 -4.87 -55.06
C PRO A 626 -70.49 -3.68 -54.81
N PRO A 627 -70.60 -2.97 -53.68
CA PRO A 627 -69.71 -1.84 -53.40
C PRO A 627 -68.27 -2.32 -53.18
N GLN A 628 -67.37 -1.88 -54.07
CA GLN A 628 -65.92 -1.92 -53.83
C GLN A 628 -65.57 -0.93 -52.72
N SER A 629 -64.69 -1.38 -51.82
CA SER A 629 -64.15 -0.63 -50.69
C SER A 629 -63.38 0.61 -51.16
N SER A 630 -63.95 1.80 -50.94
CA SER A 630 -63.20 3.05 -51.02
C SER A 630 -63.03 3.67 -49.64
N SER A 631 -61.77 3.75 -49.26
CA SER A 631 -61.21 4.42 -48.10
C SER A 631 -61.54 5.93 -48.12
N SER A 632 -62.23 6.40 -47.09
CA SER A 632 -62.15 7.80 -46.66
C SER A 632 -62.40 7.90 -45.15
N PHE A 633 -61.30 7.85 -44.39
CA PHE A 633 -61.31 8.14 -42.95
C PHE A 633 -61.39 9.66 -42.75
N SER A 634 -62.53 10.16 -42.28
CA SER A 634 -62.60 11.46 -41.62
C SER A 634 -62.18 11.28 -40.15
N ARG A 635 -60.99 11.79 -39.80
CA ARG A 635 -60.54 11.88 -38.40
C ARG A 635 -61.31 12.99 -37.70
N SER A 636 -62.18 12.66 -36.75
CA SER A 636 -62.54 13.59 -35.68
C SER A 636 -61.92 13.09 -34.37
N SER A 637 -60.86 13.76 -33.92
CA SER A 637 -60.29 13.53 -32.59
C SER A 637 -60.99 14.50 -31.62
N SER A 638 -61.90 13.99 -30.80
CA SER A 638 -62.37 14.72 -29.62
C SER A 638 -61.21 14.82 -28.62
N ILE A 639 -60.50 15.94 -28.66
CA ILE A 639 -59.44 16.29 -27.72
C ILE A 639 -60.07 16.44 -26.32
N ASN A 640 -59.69 15.57 -25.38
CA ASN A 640 -60.22 15.57 -24.02
C ASN A 640 -59.61 16.73 -23.21
N TYR A 641 -60.24 17.90 -23.29
CA TYR A 641 -59.80 19.18 -22.69
C TYR A 641 -59.44 19.08 -21.19
N LYS A 642 -60.08 18.17 -20.44
CA LYS A 642 -59.78 17.92 -19.01
C LYS A 642 -58.35 17.43 -18.75
N LEU A 643 -57.75 16.72 -19.71
CA LEU A 643 -56.40 16.17 -19.55
C LEU A 643 -55.33 17.24 -19.83
N ILE A 644 -55.57 18.10 -20.82
CA ILE A 644 -54.73 19.26 -21.11
C ILE A 644 -54.74 20.24 -19.94
N VAL A 645 -55.91 20.53 -19.37
CA VAL A 645 -56.01 21.42 -18.20
C VAL A 645 -55.24 20.86 -16.99
N LYS A 646 -55.29 19.53 -16.75
CA LYS A 646 -54.50 18.91 -15.67
C LYS A 646 -52.99 19.00 -15.91
N VAL A 647 -52.54 18.82 -17.15
CA VAL A 647 -51.11 18.93 -17.49
C VAL A 647 -50.63 20.37 -17.34
N ILE A 648 -51.41 21.36 -17.79
CA ILE A 648 -51.08 22.78 -17.63
C ILE A 648 -51.06 23.17 -16.15
N LEU A 649 -52.00 22.66 -15.34
CA LEU A 649 -52.05 22.96 -13.92
C LEU A 649 -50.86 22.36 -13.16
N VAL A 650 -50.45 21.13 -13.49
CA VAL A 650 -49.25 20.51 -12.91
C VAL A 650 -47.97 21.22 -13.36
N ALA A 651 -47.87 21.62 -14.63
CA ALA A 651 -46.75 22.40 -15.14
C ALA A 651 -46.67 23.79 -14.48
N GLY A 652 -47.82 24.44 -14.24
CA GLY A 652 -47.89 25.71 -13.53
C GLY A 652 -47.46 25.59 -12.07
N VAL A 653 -47.90 24.55 -11.36
CA VAL A 653 -47.46 24.29 -9.97
C VAL A 653 -45.97 23.99 -9.91
N ALA A 654 -45.43 23.23 -10.85
CA ALA A 654 -43.98 22.96 -10.94
C ALA A 654 -43.16 24.23 -11.20
N ALA A 655 -43.63 25.11 -12.09
CA ALA A 655 -42.97 26.39 -12.37
C ALA A 655 -43.02 27.34 -11.17
N VAL A 656 -44.16 27.41 -10.47
CA VAL A 656 -44.30 28.23 -9.25
C VAL A 656 -43.43 27.68 -8.12
N TRP A 657 -43.35 26.35 -7.97
CA TRP A 657 -42.45 25.71 -6.99
C TRP A 657 -40.99 26.04 -7.27
N GLN A 658 -40.57 26.00 -8.54
CA GLN A 658 -39.20 26.32 -8.93
C GLN A 658 -38.85 27.80 -8.72
N PHE A 659 -39.84 28.70 -8.85
CA PHE A 659 -39.63 30.14 -8.67
C PHE A 659 -39.61 30.59 -7.20
N TYR A 660 -40.27 29.84 -6.30
CA TYR A 660 -40.34 30.19 -4.87
C TYR A 660 -39.31 29.47 -3.97
N PHE A 661 -38.68 28.39 -4.47
CA PHE A 661 -37.72 27.58 -3.70
C PHE A 661 -36.32 27.51 -4.33
N GLN A 662 -36.02 28.38 -5.30
CA GLN A 662 -34.64 28.86 -5.53
C GLN A 662 -34.36 30.03 -4.58
#